data_AF-A0A2T3JC61-F1
#
_entry.id   AF-A0A2T3JC61-F1
#
_cell.length_a   1.000
_cell.length_b   1.000
_cell.length_c   1.000
_cell.angle_alpha   90.00
_cell.angle_beta   90.00
_cell.angle_gamma   90.00
#
_symmetry.space_group_name_H-M   'P 1'
#
loop_
_entity.id
_entity.type
_entity.pdbx_description
1 polymer ?
#
loop_
_entity_poly.entity_id
_entity_poly.type
_entity_poly.pdbx_seq_one_letter_code
_entity_poly.pdbx_strand_id
1 'polypeptide(L)'
;MHNYIQTLKNRLDGHNQLRIERARAAMNVQSEQVFDLLSILLHYNHPAVPGYLEQKVPFGIANFAVSAFQQQFIDDCGLGAQSLIPTTQIDDSECSITGLYAMGSTSSIGQSLTSDLDIWVCIRTTLSASCREKLDAKCSLVSEWAMTQGVEANFFLIDENRFRDNFSEKMTGENCGSSQHLLLLDEFYRSAVCLAGQPLLWFMVPPEMEECYDEYIEYLDSAGYIRRDEWIDFGGLTRIPAEEYFGSSLWQLYKSIDSPYKSVLKAILLEAYSWEYPHTQLLSVDGKRRFFSEDRTDFCMDAYYLMLEKVTRYLERINDHRRLDLVRRCFYLKTHEKLTRAPSSGSVPWRRKVLQQLTTDWHWSQEVLEELDNRRDWKVGQVKRAHNELLDALMLSYRNLIRFARRNNITSAISPEDISILARKLYAAFEVLPGKVTLLNPQISPDLHEPDLTLIQVPAGRTNTAGWYLYKQPLDPFAILGQPSLEHNRYLSKLVAWSYFNGLLTESTCLHSVANGTDMDIDKLYQLVSDIRNTFPIRRPNPGLQALSSPCEIRQLGLFINLENDPTTELKNRSVRFDFKNTDIFSYGAEQRCLVGSVDLVYRNSWNEVRTLNFSGENSMLDALKTVLGKMHQDAIPPESVDVFCYSKHMRGLIRNLVYQLIAECIEMRLKPIEQEKRRRFKAICIGDQTHGLFFERRGVSVQKLENSVDFYSCISTNKLTGTPNVVMGKMDEPHPPEIVDAYASEGLIQFFFEDCEDGYNIYILDETNRIEMYRQCSGDKDEMVHGVNRFYTSSQDRFSYSANFINFNLPQFYEIVHTDSGELRVMPFKSGQQAPRSPTGVNPQASKISLLSRQS
;
A
#
# COMPACT_ATOMS: atom_id res chain seq x y z
N MET A 1 -9.94 47.48 21.63
CA MET A 1 -9.62 46.48 20.58
C MET A 1 -8.11 46.34 20.34
N HIS A 2 -7.35 47.42 20.10
CA HIS A 2 -5.87 47.33 19.99
C HIS A 2 -5.19 46.56 21.12
N ASN A 3 -5.51 46.86 22.39
CA ASN A 3 -4.95 46.13 23.54
C ASN A 3 -5.32 44.63 23.55
N TYR A 4 -6.49 44.29 23.02
CA TYR A 4 -6.94 42.90 22.93
C TYR A 4 -6.14 42.14 21.87
N ILE A 5 -6.00 42.71 20.66
CA ILE A 5 -5.16 42.15 19.61
C ILE A 5 -3.71 42.01 20.07
N GLN A 6 -3.13 43.02 20.72
CA GLN A 6 -1.76 42.91 21.26
C GLN A 6 -1.63 41.80 22.30
N THR A 7 -2.65 41.59 23.12
CA THR A 7 -2.69 40.49 24.10
C THR A 7 -2.69 39.13 23.39
N LEU A 8 -3.46 38.99 22.30
CA LEU A 8 -3.48 37.78 21.48
C LEU A 8 -2.13 37.55 20.77
N LYS A 9 -1.47 38.60 20.25
CA LYS A 9 -0.13 38.51 19.67
C LYS A 9 0.87 37.95 20.69
N ASN A 10 0.96 38.59 21.86
CA ASN A 10 1.87 38.16 22.92
C ASN A 10 1.58 36.72 23.39
N ARG A 11 0.29 36.33 23.43
CA ARG A 11 -0.11 34.96 23.78
C ARG A 11 0.32 33.95 22.71
N LEU A 12 0.15 34.28 21.43
CA LEU A 12 0.58 33.45 20.32
C LEU A 12 2.11 33.27 20.32
N ASP A 13 2.85 34.35 20.56
CA ASP A 13 4.32 34.32 20.65
C ASP A 13 4.78 33.42 21.80
N GLY A 14 4.20 33.58 22.99
CA GLY A 14 4.51 32.74 24.15
C GLY A 14 4.16 31.27 23.92
N HIS A 15 3.05 30.99 23.23
CA HIS A 15 2.67 29.63 22.85
C HIS A 15 3.65 29.02 21.83
N ASN A 16 4.07 29.80 20.83
CA ASN A 16 5.05 29.34 19.84
C ASN A 16 6.42 29.09 20.47
N GLN A 17 6.86 29.96 21.39
CA GLN A 17 8.11 29.77 22.13
C GLN A 17 8.08 28.48 22.95
N LEU A 18 7.01 28.23 23.71
CA LEU A 18 6.83 26.98 24.44
C LEU A 18 6.87 25.78 23.49
N ARG A 19 6.29 25.90 22.29
CA ARG A 19 6.33 24.84 21.29
C ARG A 19 7.74 24.56 20.78
N ILE A 20 8.54 25.59 20.49
CA ILE A 20 9.95 25.45 20.11
C ILE A 20 10.75 24.76 21.23
N GLU A 21 10.58 25.20 22.48
CA GLU A 21 11.27 24.61 23.64
C GLU A 21 10.93 23.12 23.81
N ARG A 22 9.66 22.76 23.65
CA ARG A 22 9.21 21.35 23.69
C ARG A 22 9.73 20.52 22.53
N ALA A 23 9.84 21.11 21.34
CA ALA A 23 10.37 20.43 20.18
C ALA A 23 11.85 20.06 20.40
N ARG A 24 12.66 21.04 20.84
CA ARG A 24 14.08 20.85 21.17
C ARG A 24 14.29 19.83 22.27
N ALA A 25 13.51 19.92 23.36
CA ALA A 25 13.63 19.00 24.50
C ALA A 25 13.41 17.52 24.15
N ALA A 26 12.78 17.23 23.00
CA ALA A 26 12.52 15.86 22.53
C ALA A 26 13.41 15.43 21.36
N MET A 27 14.33 16.27 20.95
CA MET A 27 15.31 16.00 19.89
C MET A 27 16.63 15.52 20.49
N ASN A 28 17.41 14.80 19.69
CA ASN A 28 18.84 14.66 19.97
C ASN A 28 19.58 15.91 19.49
N VAL A 29 20.85 16.05 19.87
CA VAL A 29 21.68 17.23 19.57
C VAL A 29 21.75 17.51 18.06
N GLN A 30 21.91 16.46 17.24
CA GLN A 30 21.96 16.62 15.77
C GLN A 30 20.63 17.10 15.19
N SER A 31 19.51 16.58 15.68
CA SER A 31 18.16 16.95 15.23
C SER A 31 17.80 18.37 15.65
N GLU A 32 18.19 18.78 16.86
CA GLU A 32 18.05 20.15 17.35
C GLU A 32 18.85 21.12 16.48
N GLN A 33 20.11 20.78 16.16
CA GLN A 33 20.95 21.60 15.28
C GLN A 33 20.34 21.72 13.87
N VAL A 34 19.88 20.62 13.26
CA VAL A 34 19.22 20.68 11.95
C VAL A 34 17.97 21.56 12.03
N PHE A 35 17.12 21.33 13.02
CA PHE A 35 15.87 22.08 13.23
C PHE A 35 16.12 23.60 13.34
N ASP A 36 17.13 24.01 14.11
CA ASP A 36 17.49 25.42 14.29
C ASP A 36 18.15 26.04 13.04
N LEU A 37 18.73 25.24 12.15
CA LEU A 37 19.39 25.72 10.93
C LEU A 37 18.47 25.75 9.70
N LEU A 38 17.31 25.10 9.71
CA LEU A 38 16.44 25.05 8.52
C LEU A 38 16.08 26.44 7.98
N SER A 39 15.77 27.38 8.87
CA SER A 39 15.42 28.75 8.46
C SER A 39 16.60 29.49 7.84
N ILE A 40 17.82 29.34 8.36
CA ILE A 40 18.99 30.04 7.82
C ILE A 40 19.41 29.51 6.44
N LEU A 41 19.25 28.21 6.20
CA LEU A 41 19.55 27.59 4.90
C LEU A 41 18.59 28.03 3.79
N LEU A 42 17.34 28.34 4.12
CA LEU A 42 16.39 28.92 3.17
C LEU A 42 16.53 30.44 3.05
N HIS A 43 17.01 31.11 4.11
CA HIS A 43 17.26 32.55 4.11
C HIS A 43 18.49 32.96 3.30
N TYR A 44 19.53 32.12 3.20
CA TYR A 44 20.74 32.39 2.42
C TYR A 44 20.81 31.53 1.15
N ASN A 45 21.40 32.04 0.06
CA ASN A 45 21.78 31.24 -1.11
C ASN A 45 23.22 31.56 -1.53
N HIS A 46 24.19 30.83 -0.99
CA HIS A 46 25.61 31.05 -1.25
C HIS A 46 26.35 29.71 -1.41
N PRO A 47 27.35 29.57 -2.32
CA PRO A 47 28.06 28.31 -2.57
C PRO A 47 28.70 27.64 -1.34
N ALA A 48 28.96 28.40 -0.28
CA ALA A 48 29.51 27.92 0.98
C ALA A 48 28.46 27.33 1.94
N VAL A 49 27.18 27.57 1.69
CA VAL A 49 26.06 27.19 2.56
C VAL A 49 25.38 25.94 1.99
N PRO A 50 25.04 24.95 2.84
CA PRO A 50 24.30 23.77 2.38
C PRO A 50 22.98 24.13 1.68
N GLY A 51 22.60 23.33 0.68
CA GLY A 51 21.39 23.60 -0.09
C GLY A 51 21.54 24.70 -1.15
N TYR A 52 22.75 25.19 -1.42
CA TYR A 52 22.99 26.15 -2.50
C TYR A 52 22.55 25.60 -3.86
N LEU A 53 21.82 26.43 -4.62
CA LEU A 53 21.43 26.14 -5.99
C LEU A 53 21.56 27.42 -6.81
N GLU A 54 22.46 27.45 -7.79
CA GLU A 54 22.72 28.55 -8.74
C GLU A 54 22.67 29.99 -8.17
N GLN A 55 22.87 31.03 -8.98
CA GLN A 55 22.82 32.42 -8.45
C GLN A 55 21.41 33.03 -8.45
N LYS A 56 20.46 32.47 -9.21
CA LYS A 56 19.11 33.04 -9.44
C LYS A 56 17.99 32.17 -8.90
N VAL A 57 18.12 31.72 -7.65
CA VAL A 57 17.08 30.96 -6.94
C VAL A 57 16.42 31.88 -5.91
N PRO A 58 15.11 31.80 -5.68
CA PRO A 58 14.46 32.55 -4.61
C PRO A 58 15.03 32.15 -3.24
N PHE A 59 15.35 33.14 -2.41
CA PHE A 59 15.78 32.96 -1.02
C PHE A 59 15.33 34.17 -0.20
N GLY A 60 15.46 34.06 1.12
CA GLY A 60 15.00 35.10 2.04
C GLY A 60 13.62 34.78 2.60
N ILE A 61 13.48 35.01 3.90
CA ILE A 61 12.25 34.78 4.67
C ILE A 61 11.83 36.13 5.24
N ALA A 62 10.59 36.55 4.98
CA ALA A 62 10.04 37.80 5.48
C ALA A 62 10.10 37.85 7.02
N ASN A 63 10.41 39.00 7.62
CA ASN A 63 10.47 39.22 9.06
C ASN A 63 11.34 38.21 9.83
N PHE A 64 12.40 37.68 9.21
CA PHE A 64 13.33 36.76 9.85
C PHE A 64 14.57 37.48 10.37
N ALA A 65 14.87 37.27 11.66
CA ALA A 65 16.09 37.73 12.28
C ALA A 65 17.02 36.55 12.57
N VAL A 66 18.27 36.67 12.11
CA VAL A 66 19.30 35.65 12.33
C VAL A 66 19.73 35.65 13.79
N SER A 67 19.63 34.49 14.46
CA SER A 67 20.13 34.32 15.82
C SER A 67 21.65 34.26 15.87
N ALA A 68 22.25 34.52 17.04
CA ALA A 68 23.71 34.45 17.21
C ALA A 68 24.29 33.08 16.83
N PHE A 69 23.58 31.99 17.16
CA PHE A 69 23.97 30.62 16.79
C PHE A 69 23.94 30.41 15.26
N GLN A 70 22.87 30.87 14.59
CA GLN A 70 22.76 30.77 13.13
C GLN A 70 23.79 31.64 12.41
N GLN A 71 24.08 32.84 12.93
CA GLN A 71 25.12 33.71 12.37
C GLN A 71 26.50 33.05 12.47
N GLN A 72 26.82 32.44 13.62
CA GLN A 72 28.07 31.70 13.79
C GLN A 72 28.20 30.57 12.77
N PHE A 73 27.13 29.81 12.51
CA PHE A 73 27.14 28.75 11.49
C PHE A 73 27.45 29.30 10.09
N ILE A 74 26.86 30.44 9.72
CA ILE A 74 27.13 31.09 8.43
C ILE A 74 28.58 31.58 8.37
N ASP A 75 29.10 32.19 9.44
CA ASP A 75 30.48 32.65 9.50
C ASP A 75 31.47 31.48 9.34
N ASP A 76 31.20 30.34 10.01
CA ASP A 76 32.00 29.11 9.90
C ASP A 76 31.97 28.53 8.47
N CYS A 77 30.81 28.54 7.81
CA CYS A 77 30.70 28.16 6.39
C CYS A 77 31.55 29.06 5.49
N GLY A 78 31.51 30.38 5.72
CA GLY A 78 32.30 31.36 4.96
C GLY A 78 33.81 31.16 5.14
N LEU A 79 34.25 30.93 6.38
CA LEU A 79 35.64 30.61 6.70
C LEU A 79 36.10 29.33 6.01
N GLY A 80 35.30 28.26 6.06
CA GLY A 80 35.60 26.98 5.43
C GLY A 80 35.73 27.06 3.90
N ALA A 81 34.90 27.90 3.28
CA ALA A 81 34.92 28.14 1.84
C ALA A 81 35.88 29.26 1.39
N GLN A 82 36.61 29.88 2.33
CA GLN A 82 37.45 31.06 2.09
C GLN A 82 36.71 32.17 1.33
N SER A 83 35.44 32.38 1.67
CA SER A 83 34.53 33.29 0.98
C SER A 83 33.73 34.12 1.97
N LEU A 84 33.57 35.41 1.68
CA LEU A 84 32.73 36.31 2.48
C LEU A 84 31.27 36.08 2.10
N ILE A 85 30.47 35.62 3.06
CA ILE A 85 29.02 35.51 2.90
C ILE A 85 28.41 36.86 3.29
N PRO A 86 27.81 37.61 2.35
CA PRO A 86 27.24 38.91 2.67
C PRO A 86 26.08 38.76 3.64
N THR A 87 25.97 39.67 4.62
CA THR A 87 24.75 39.81 5.40
C THR A 87 23.62 40.15 4.45
N THR A 88 22.59 39.31 4.42
CA THR A 88 21.51 39.49 3.46
C THR A 88 20.46 40.39 4.09
N GLN A 89 20.42 41.66 3.69
CA GLN A 89 19.31 42.56 4.03
C GLN A 89 18.35 42.57 2.84
N ILE A 90 17.40 41.65 2.83
CA ILE A 90 16.30 41.63 1.86
C ILE A 90 15.17 42.46 2.46
N ASP A 91 14.60 43.37 1.67
CA ASP A 91 13.36 44.04 2.06
C ASP A 91 12.25 42.97 2.16
N ASP A 92 11.45 43.00 3.24
CA ASP A 92 10.36 42.04 3.45
C ASP A 92 9.36 41.98 2.28
N SER A 93 9.24 43.08 1.53
CA SER A 93 8.42 43.16 0.31
C SER A 93 9.00 42.36 -0.87
N GLU A 94 10.31 42.10 -0.88
CA GLU A 94 11.03 41.31 -1.90
C GLU A 94 11.24 39.84 -1.50
N CYS A 95 11.03 39.51 -0.21
CA CYS A 95 11.09 38.13 0.28
C CYS A 95 10.04 37.24 -0.40
N SER A 96 10.50 36.18 -1.06
CA SER A 96 9.65 35.20 -1.74
C SER A 96 9.00 34.20 -0.77
N ILE A 97 9.64 33.95 0.39
CA ILE A 97 9.14 33.08 1.45
C ILE A 97 8.54 33.98 2.54
N THR A 98 7.26 33.78 2.85
CA THR A 98 6.54 34.55 3.87
C THR A 98 6.63 33.92 5.27
N GLY A 99 6.83 32.61 5.34
CA GLY A 99 7.01 31.91 6.61
C GLY A 99 7.44 30.46 6.47
N LEU A 100 7.99 29.92 7.55
CA LEU A 100 8.46 28.54 7.66
C LEU A 100 7.84 27.90 8.91
N TYR A 101 7.13 26.79 8.71
CA TYR A 101 6.39 26.12 9.78
C TYR A 101 6.70 24.64 9.83
N ALA A 102 7.08 24.14 11.00
CA ALA A 102 7.05 22.71 11.26
C ALA A 102 5.62 22.29 11.64
N MET A 103 5.18 21.11 11.25
CA MET A 103 3.85 20.59 11.59
C MET A 103 3.86 19.10 11.97
N GLY A 104 2.68 18.56 12.25
CA GLY A 104 2.51 17.13 12.50
C GLY A 104 2.84 16.76 13.94
N SER A 105 3.91 15.97 14.14
CA SER A 105 4.27 15.47 15.47
C SER A 105 5.18 16.43 16.25
N THR A 106 5.85 17.37 15.58
CA THR A 106 6.76 18.35 16.18
C THR A 106 6.12 19.06 17.37
N SER A 107 6.86 19.18 18.48
CA SER A 107 6.42 19.77 19.76
C SER A 107 5.36 19.00 20.54
N SER A 108 4.73 17.98 19.96
CA SER A 108 3.67 17.21 20.61
C SER A 108 4.21 16.08 21.51
N ILE A 109 3.34 15.51 22.34
CA ILE A 109 3.59 14.28 23.10
C ILE A 109 3.91 13.08 22.18
N GLY A 110 3.50 13.15 20.91
CA GLY A 110 3.76 12.16 19.88
C GLY A 110 5.13 12.30 19.20
N GLN A 111 5.91 13.35 19.47
CA GLN A 111 7.26 13.51 18.91
C GLN A 111 8.22 12.50 19.55
N SER A 112 9.03 11.84 18.74
CA SER A 112 10.10 10.93 19.18
C SER A 112 11.45 11.32 18.57
N LEU A 113 12.52 10.68 19.04
CA LEU A 113 13.88 10.83 18.51
C LEU A 113 14.03 10.44 17.03
N THR A 114 13.05 9.73 16.48
CA THR A 114 13.03 9.26 15.08
C THR A 114 11.88 9.88 14.29
N SER A 115 11.32 11.00 14.78
CA SER A 115 10.28 11.71 14.04
C SER A 115 10.89 12.51 12.90
N ASP A 116 10.23 12.45 11.77
CA ASP A 116 10.46 13.29 10.60
C ASP A 116 10.05 14.75 10.88
N LEU A 117 10.66 15.66 10.13
CA LEU A 117 10.32 17.08 10.13
C LEU A 117 9.56 17.42 8.85
N ASP A 118 8.24 17.57 8.96
CA ASP A 118 7.41 18.10 7.88
C ASP A 118 7.37 19.63 7.97
N ILE A 119 7.89 20.30 6.94
CA ILE A 119 8.12 21.74 6.91
C ILE A 119 7.31 22.39 5.78
N TRP A 120 6.40 23.28 6.14
CA TRP A 120 5.71 24.14 5.19
C TRP A 120 6.52 25.40 4.91
N VAL A 121 6.86 25.59 3.65
CA VAL A 121 7.49 26.79 3.11
C VAL A 121 6.40 27.64 2.48
N CYS A 122 5.92 28.64 3.20
CA CYS A 122 4.86 29.52 2.73
C CYS A 122 5.45 30.53 1.75
N ILE A 123 4.87 30.63 0.55
CA ILE A 123 5.39 31.46 -0.55
C ILE A 123 4.32 32.45 -1.04
N ARG A 124 4.79 33.59 -1.56
CA ARG A 124 3.90 34.59 -2.18
C ARG A 124 3.27 34.04 -3.46
N THR A 125 2.00 34.37 -3.70
CA THR A 125 1.31 33.94 -4.94
C THR A 125 1.97 34.52 -6.19
N THR A 126 2.61 35.69 -6.08
CA THR A 126 3.34 36.36 -7.15
C THR A 126 4.60 35.61 -7.62
N LEU A 127 5.04 34.57 -6.91
CA LEU A 127 6.20 33.77 -7.28
C LEU A 127 5.93 32.93 -8.53
N SER A 128 6.70 33.18 -9.61
CA SER A 128 6.53 32.47 -10.90
C SER A 128 6.79 30.96 -10.80
N ALA A 129 6.20 30.17 -11.70
CA ALA A 129 6.36 28.71 -11.73
C ALA A 129 7.84 28.26 -11.80
N SER A 130 8.67 28.90 -12.64
CA SER A 130 10.11 28.59 -12.73
C SER A 130 10.85 28.89 -11.42
N CYS A 131 10.45 29.95 -10.70
CA CYS A 131 11.00 30.26 -9.39
C CYS A 131 10.58 29.21 -8.33
N ARG A 132 9.34 28.72 -8.39
CA ARG A 132 8.85 27.63 -7.51
C ARG A 132 9.65 26.35 -7.73
N GLU A 133 9.85 25.92 -8.97
CA GLU A 133 10.65 24.73 -9.30
C GLU A 133 12.08 24.82 -8.75
N LYS A 134 12.70 26.01 -8.85
CA LYS A 134 14.04 26.25 -8.30
C LYS A 134 14.07 26.23 -6.78
N LEU A 135 13.06 26.81 -6.13
CA LEU A 135 12.95 26.77 -4.67
C LEU A 135 12.70 25.33 -4.18
N ASP A 136 11.90 24.56 -4.89
CA ASP A 136 11.64 23.15 -4.62
C ASP A 136 12.93 22.30 -4.76
N ALA A 137 13.70 22.53 -5.82
CA ALA A 137 15.02 21.90 -5.99
C ALA A 137 15.99 22.29 -4.87
N LYS A 138 15.99 23.55 -4.42
CA LYS A 138 16.76 23.98 -3.25
C LYS A 138 16.30 23.26 -1.97
N CYS A 139 15.00 23.14 -1.74
CA CYS A 139 14.46 22.40 -0.60
C CYS A 139 14.87 20.92 -0.63
N SER A 140 14.93 20.30 -1.82
CA SER A 140 15.43 18.94 -2.00
C SER A 140 16.90 18.81 -1.58
N LEU A 141 17.76 19.76 -1.95
CA LEU A 141 19.16 19.77 -1.51
C LEU A 141 19.32 19.98 0.01
N VAL A 142 18.46 20.80 0.62
CA VAL A 142 18.43 20.95 2.08
C VAL A 142 17.97 19.65 2.76
N SER A 143 17.02 18.94 2.16
CA SER A 143 16.55 17.63 2.64
C SER A 143 17.68 16.59 2.58
N GLU A 144 18.44 16.55 1.48
CA GLU A 144 19.62 15.70 1.35
C GLU A 144 20.68 16.02 2.41
N TRP A 145 20.95 17.32 2.63
CA TRP A 145 21.87 17.75 3.70
C TRP A 145 21.39 17.30 5.09
N ALA A 146 20.11 17.51 5.43
CA ALA A 146 19.55 17.08 6.70
C ALA A 146 19.68 15.56 6.87
N MET A 147 19.46 14.79 5.79
CA MET A 147 19.63 13.34 5.79
C MET A 147 21.09 12.93 6.04
N THR A 148 22.10 13.69 5.57
CA THR A 148 23.51 13.44 5.94
C THR A 148 23.78 13.59 7.44
N GLN A 149 22.94 14.34 8.15
CA GLN A 149 22.98 14.49 9.61
C GLN A 149 22.09 13.47 10.34
N GLY A 150 21.43 12.56 9.61
CA GLY A 150 20.53 11.54 10.14
C GLY A 150 19.12 12.06 10.46
N VAL A 151 18.72 13.19 9.88
CA VAL A 151 17.41 13.81 10.09
C VAL A 151 16.62 13.81 8.77
N GLU A 152 15.45 13.18 8.77
CA GLU A 152 14.54 13.23 7.64
C GLU A 152 13.72 14.52 7.70
N ALA A 153 14.00 15.47 6.81
CA ALA A 153 13.27 16.73 6.68
C ALA A 153 12.58 16.79 5.31
N ASN A 154 11.27 16.94 5.30
CA ASN A 154 10.43 17.01 4.12
C ASN A 154 9.86 18.42 3.97
N PHE A 155 10.10 19.06 2.83
CA PHE A 155 9.63 20.42 2.57
C PHE A 155 8.47 20.43 1.59
N PHE A 156 7.46 21.26 1.88
CA PHE A 156 6.28 21.43 1.05
C PHE A 156 6.09 22.92 0.77
N LEU A 157 6.14 23.31 -0.50
CA LEU A 157 5.83 24.69 -0.90
C LEU A 157 4.32 24.91 -0.81
N ILE A 158 3.90 25.95 -0.08
CA ILE A 158 2.50 26.31 0.14
C ILE A 158 2.26 27.74 -0.32
N ASP A 159 1.43 27.91 -1.34
CA ASP A 159 0.97 29.23 -1.78
C ASP A 159 0.12 29.89 -0.68
N GLU A 160 0.36 31.17 -0.40
CA GLU A 160 -0.38 31.95 0.60
C GLU A 160 -1.91 31.98 0.34
N ASN A 161 -2.35 31.82 -0.92
CA ASN A 161 -3.77 31.76 -1.29
C ASN A 161 -4.31 30.33 -1.50
N ARG A 162 -3.50 29.28 -1.26
CA ARG A 162 -3.87 27.88 -1.52
C ARG A 162 -5.24 27.49 -0.98
N PHE A 163 -5.54 27.89 0.26
CA PHE A 163 -6.76 27.50 0.96
C PHE A 163 -7.91 28.52 0.81
N ARG A 164 -7.64 29.69 0.21
CA ARG A 164 -8.65 30.75 0.00
C ARG A 164 -9.47 30.52 -1.28
N ASP A 165 -8.81 30.08 -2.34
CA ASP A 165 -9.41 30.04 -3.67
C ASP A 165 -10.06 28.67 -4.02
N ASN A 166 -10.23 27.77 -3.02
CA ASN A 166 -10.71 26.39 -3.21
C ASN A 166 -9.94 25.58 -4.29
N PHE A 167 -8.73 26.00 -4.67
CA PHE A 167 -7.90 25.28 -5.62
C PHE A 167 -7.24 24.07 -4.93
N SER A 168 -7.83 22.89 -5.12
CA SER A 168 -7.16 21.62 -4.83
C SER A 168 -6.15 21.31 -5.94
N GLU A 169 -4.94 21.89 -5.89
CA GLU A 169 -3.83 21.42 -6.73
C GLU A 169 -3.50 19.95 -6.41
N LYS A 170 -3.22 19.15 -7.44
CA LYS A 170 -2.61 17.83 -7.27
C LYS A 170 -1.22 18.02 -6.68
N MET A 171 -0.99 17.59 -5.45
CA MET A 171 0.40 17.46 -4.96
C MET A 171 1.16 16.49 -5.86
N THR A 172 2.37 16.87 -6.26
CA THR A 172 3.33 15.99 -6.94
C THR A 172 3.87 14.94 -5.96
N GLY A 173 3.88 13.67 -6.35
CA GLY A 173 4.40 12.54 -5.56
C GLY A 173 3.37 11.42 -5.30
N GLU A 174 3.77 10.36 -4.59
CA GLU A 174 2.93 9.20 -4.20
C GLU A 174 1.77 9.54 -3.23
N ASN A 175 1.44 10.82 -3.07
CA ASN A 175 0.42 11.30 -2.15
C ASN A 175 -0.89 11.49 -2.92
N CYS A 176 -1.99 10.94 -2.41
CA CYS A 176 -3.36 11.22 -2.90
C CYS A 176 -3.83 12.64 -2.52
N GLY A 177 -3.00 13.64 -2.84
CA GLY A 177 -3.03 15.00 -2.31
C GLY A 177 -4.23 15.85 -2.72
N SER A 178 -5.07 15.40 -3.67
CA SER A 178 -6.34 16.07 -3.99
C SER A 178 -7.46 15.77 -2.98
N SER A 179 -7.24 14.88 -2.01
CA SER A 179 -8.32 14.32 -1.17
C SER A 179 -8.34 14.79 0.29
N GLN A 180 -7.41 15.66 0.71
CA GLN A 180 -7.27 16.09 2.13
C GLN A 180 -7.01 17.60 2.29
N HIS A 181 -7.62 18.45 1.45
CA HIS A 181 -7.33 19.88 1.47
C HIS A 181 -7.60 20.54 2.83
N LEU A 182 -8.85 20.56 3.29
CA LEU A 182 -9.24 21.19 4.56
C LEU A 182 -8.92 20.33 5.79
N LEU A 183 -8.86 18.99 5.65
CA LEU A 183 -8.37 18.12 6.72
C LEU A 183 -6.88 18.36 7.02
N LEU A 184 -6.09 18.67 6.00
CA LEU A 184 -4.70 19.06 6.18
C LEU A 184 -4.59 20.42 6.86
N LEU A 185 -5.46 21.38 6.52
CA LEU A 185 -5.52 22.68 7.20
C LEU A 185 -5.94 22.54 8.68
N ASP A 186 -6.90 21.65 9.00
CA ASP A 186 -7.25 21.30 10.39
C ASP A 186 -6.03 20.76 11.16
N GLU A 187 -5.27 19.85 10.55
CA GLU A 187 -4.02 19.34 11.13
C GLU A 187 -2.96 20.42 11.28
N PHE A 188 -2.81 21.31 10.29
CA PHE A 188 -1.87 22.42 10.33
C PHE A 188 -2.21 23.39 11.47
N TYR A 189 -3.43 23.93 11.54
CA TYR A 189 -3.80 24.90 12.57
C TYR A 189 -3.64 24.37 14.00
N ARG A 190 -3.89 23.07 14.24
CA ARG A 190 -3.68 22.50 15.58
C ARG A 190 -2.21 22.18 15.89
N SER A 191 -1.35 21.94 14.90
CA SER A 191 0.02 21.42 15.11
C SER A 191 1.16 22.34 14.70
N ALA A 192 0.91 23.42 13.96
CA ALA A 192 1.94 24.29 13.42
C ALA A 192 2.85 24.91 14.50
N VAL A 193 4.15 24.94 14.23
CA VAL A 193 5.20 25.60 15.00
C VAL A 193 5.90 26.56 14.03
N CYS A 194 5.78 27.86 14.28
CA CYS A 194 6.43 28.88 13.46
C CYS A 194 7.94 28.86 13.75
N LEU A 195 8.75 28.50 12.76
CA LEU A 195 10.21 28.51 12.84
C LEU A 195 10.78 29.87 12.44
N ALA A 196 10.17 30.50 11.44
CA ALA A 196 10.57 31.81 10.93
C ALA A 196 9.43 32.49 10.17
N GLY A 197 9.46 33.81 10.19
CA GLY A 197 8.62 34.69 9.39
C GLY A 197 7.27 35.04 9.98
N GLN A 198 6.30 35.32 9.11
CA GLN A 198 5.04 35.95 9.49
C GLN A 198 4.14 34.99 10.28
N PRO A 199 3.51 35.41 11.39
CA PRO A 199 2.57 34.59 12.15
C PRO A 199 1.22 34.36 11.42
N LEU A 200 0.44 33.39 11.91
CA LEU A 200 -0.87 33.05 11.35
C LEU A 200 -1.96 34.02 11.82
N LEU A 201 -2.68 34.64 10.86
CA LEU A 201 -3.77 35.58 11.15
C LEU A 201 -4.95 34.91 11.87
N TRP A 202 -5.16 33.62 11.64
CA TRP A 202 -6.29 32.85 12.12
C TRP A 202 -6.52 32.92 13.64
N PHE A 203 -5.45 33.10 14.42
CA PHE A 203 -5.53 33.26 15.89
C PHE A 203 -6.06 34.61 16.36
N MET A 204 -6.21 35.60 15.46
CA MET A 204 -6.75 36.93 15.79
C MET A 204 -8.28 36.97 15.72
N VAL A 205 -8.91 35.94 15.15
CA VAL A 205 -10.37 35.80 15.07
C VAL A 205 -10.84 34.93 16.23
N PRO A 206 -11.85 35.32 17.03
CA PRO A 206 -12.43 34.45 18.06
C PRO A 206 -13.12 33.22 17.44
N PRO A 207 -13.16 32.06 18.12
CA PRO A 207 -13.79 30.85 17.60
C PRO A 207 -15.30 31.01 17.36
N GLU A 208 -15.97 31.95 18.04
CA GLU A 208 -17.39 32.28 17.82
C GLU A 208 -17.60 33.03 16.50
N MET A 209 -16.56 33.65 15.95
CA MET A 209 -16.60 34.43 14.70
C MET A 209 -16.08 33.64 13.50
N GLU A 210 -15.87 32.32 13.64
CA GLU A 210 -15.33 31.47 12.58
C GLU A 210 -16.24 31.42 11.34
N GLU A 211 -17.57 31.44 11.52
CA GLU A 211 -18.55 31.45 10.42
C GLU A 211 -18.53 32.75 9.60
N CYS A 212 -18.11 33.86 10.20
CA CYS A 212 -17.99 35.18 9.57
C CYS A 212 -16.52 35.65 9.56
N TYR A 213 -15.59 34.72 9.35
CA TYR A 213 -14.14 34.97 9.43
C TYR A 213 -13.69 36.19 8.61
N ASP A 214 -14.06 36.23 7.33
CA ASP A 214 -13.63 37.30 6.41
C ASP A 214 -14.21 38.68 6.81
N GLU A 215 -15.48 38.73 7.22
CA GLU A 215 -16.12 39.96 7.70
C GLU A 215 -15.43 40.50 8.95
N TYR A 216 -15.03 39.61 9.87
CA TYR A 216 -14.31 40.00 11.07
C TYR A 216 -12.90 40.52 10.75
N ILE A 217 -12.17 39.88 9.83
CA ILE A 217 -10.86 40.36 9.38
C ILE A 217 -10.98 41.71 8.67
N GLU A 218 -11.98 41.91 7.82
CA GLU A 218 -12.22 43.19 7.16
C GLU A 218 -12.52 44.31 8.17
N TYR A 219 -13.28 44.01 9.22
CA TYR A 219 -13.47 44.93 10.34
C TYR A 219 -12.16 45.26 11.05
N LEU A 220 -11.30 44.27 11.34
CA LEU A 220 -10.02 44.51 12.00
C LEU A 220 -9.08 45.37 11.15
N ASP A 221 -9.05 45.13 9.85
CA ASP A 221 -8.16 45.80 8.89
C ASP A 221 -8.63 47.24 8.62
N SER A 222 -9.92 47.43 8.30
CA SER A 222 -10.50 48.76 8.03
C SER A 222 -10.44 49.70 9.25
N ALA A 223 -10.53 49.15 10.45
CA ALA A 223 -10.38 49.90 11.70
C ALA A 223 -8.91 50.11 12.13
N GLY A 224 -7.93 49.58 11.38
CA GLY A 224 -6.50 49.70 11.66
C GLY A 224 -6.05 48.98 12.93
N TYR A 225 -6.73 47.89 13.31
CA TYR A 225 -6.33 47.02 14.42
C TYR A 225 -5.25 46.00 14.02
N ILE A 226 -5.20 45.62 12.74
CA ILE A 226 -4.19 44.76 12.12
C ILE A 226 -3.69 45.38 10.81
N ARG A 227 -2.56 44.90 10.31
CA ARG A 227 -2.09 45.15 8.94
C ARG A 227 -1.87 43.80 8.26
N ARG A 228 -2.58 43.51 7.17
CA ARG A 228 -2.60 42.16 6.55
C ARG A 228 -1.23 41.67 6.10
N ASP A 229 -0.36 42.57 5.67
CA ASP A 229 1.00 42.29 5.21
C ASP A 229 1.93 41.74 6.31
N GLU A 230 1.54 41.81 7.59
CA GLU A 230 2.28 41.20 8.70
C GLU A 230 1.96 39.70 8.91
N TRP A 231 0.98 39.13 8.20
CA TRP A 231 0.41 37.82 8.52
C TRP A 231 0.30 36.88 7.32
N ILE A 232 0.33 35.60 7.62
CA ILE A 232 -0.13 34.55 6.71
C ILE A 232 -1.60 34.25 7.02
N ASP A 233 -2.46 34.33 6.00
CA ASP A 233 -3.90 34.12 6.12
C ASP A 233 -4.43 33.04 5.17
N PHE A 234 -4.45 31.80 5.67
CA PHE A 234 -5.06 30.66 4.97
C PHE A 234 -6.60 30.61 5.08
N GLY A 235 -7.25 31.59 5.71
CA GLY A 235 -8.71 31.66 5.82
C GLY A 235 -9.32 31.01 7.08
N GLY A 236 -10.65 31.05 7.18
CA GLY A 236 -11.40 30.38 8.24
C GLY A 236 -11.64 28.90 7.94
N LEU A 237 -11.88 28.09 8.99
CA LEU A 237 -12.14 26.66 8.87
C LEU A 237 -13.40 26.26 9.63
N THR A 238 -14.54 26.33 8.95
CA THR A 238 -15.86 26.08 9.53
C THR A 238 -16.39 24.67 9.26
N ARG A 239 -16.18 24.17 8.04
CA ARG A 239 -16.72 22.89 7.58
C ARG A 239 -15.76 22.20 6.63
N ILE A 240 -15.69 20.88 6.74
CA ILE A 240 -14.97 20.02 5.80
C ILE A 240 -15.99 19.35 4.87
N PRO A 241 -15.80 19.42 3.54
CA PRO A 241 -16.61 18.69 2.56
C PRO A 241 -16.65 17.20 2.89
N ALA A 242 -17.78 16.56 2.58
CA ALA A 242 -17.93 15.15 2.93
C ALA A 242 -16.89 14.28 2.19
N GLU A 243 -16.55 14.70 0.97
CA GLU A 243 -15.65 14.09 0.00
C GLU A 243 -14.26 13.84 0.57
N GLU A 244 -13.74 14.78 1.36
CA GLU A 244 -12.41 14.69 1.94
C GLU A 244 -12.29 13.57 2.99
N TYR A 245 -13.36 13.27 3.74
CA TYR A 245 -13.32 12.18 4.74
C TYR A 245 -13.09 10.82 4.09
N PHE A 246 -13.70 10.57 2.93
CA PHE A 246 -13.59 9.29 2.25
C PHE A 246 -12.19 9.10 1.65
N GLY A 247 -11.66 10.08 0.93
CA GLY A 247 -10.31 9.99 0.37
C GLY A 247 -9.22 9.93 1.45
N SER A 248 -9.42 10.65 2.56
CA SER A 248 -8.53 10.57 3.72
C SER A 248 -8.52 9.21 4.37
N SER A 249 -9.65 8.50 4.38
CA SER A 249 -9.75 7.17 4.96
C SER A 249 -8.83 6.17 4.25
N LEU A 250 -8.91 6.08 2.92
CA LEU A 250 -8.09 5.19 2.11
C LEU A 250 -6.59 5.44 2.32
N TRP A 251 -6.21 6.72 2.44
CA TRP A 251 -4.84 7.10 2.75
C TRP A 251 -4.38 6.61 4.12
N GLN A 252 -5.21 6.72 5.16
CA GLN A 252 -4.86 6.19 6.48
C GLN A 252 -4.71 4.67 6.47
N LEU A 253 -5.53 3.93 5.69
CA LEU A 253 -5.32 2.50 5.52
C LEU A 253 -3.99 2.20 4.83
N TYR A 254 -3.62 2.95 3.79
CA TYR A 254 -2.32 2.77 3.13
C TYR A 254 -1.15 3.04 4.09
N LYS A 255 -1.18 4.17 4.81
CA LYS A 255 -0.15 4.52 5.81
C LYS A 255 -0.10 3.57 7.00
N SER A 256 -1.14 2.77 7.23
CA SER A 256 -1.14 1.75 8.29
C SER A 256 -0.12 0.63 8.07
N ILE A 257 0.32 0.42 6.82
CA ILE A 257 1.39 -0.53 6.49
C ILE A 257 2.69 -0.11 7.20
N ASP A 258 3.08 1.16 7.08
CA ASP A 258 4.33 1.67 7.64
C ASP A 258 4.19 2.21 9.08
N SER A 259 2.99 2.64 9.47
CA SER A 259 2.75 3.28 10.76
C SER A 259 1.39 2.89 11.34
N PRO A 260 1.23 1.63 11.80
CA PRO A 260 -0.08 1.08 12.16
C PRO A 260 -0.73 1.81 13.34
N TYR A 261 0.01 2.10 14.41
CA TYR A 261 -0.54 2.77 15.61
C TYR A 261 -1.01 4.20 15.33
N LYS A 262 -0.22 4.99 14.59
CA LYS A 262 -0.59 6.35 14.15
C LYS A 262 -1.83 6.33 13.27
N SER A 263 -1.91 5.35 12.37
CA SER A 263 -2.99 5.24 11.39
C SER A 263 -4.31 4.83 12.03
N VAL A 264 -4.31 3.96 13.04
CA VAL A 264 -5.53 3.64 13.82
C VAL A 264 -6.09 4.87 14.51
N LEU A 265 -5.24 5.69 15.15
CA LEU A 265 -5.66 6.94 15.79
C LEU A 265 -6.31 7.90 14.78
N LYS A 266 -5.65 8.11 13.63
CA LYS A 266 -6.17 9.00 12.58
C LYS A 266 -7.42 8.44 11.90
N ALA A 267 -7.51 7.13 11.67
CA ALA A 267 -8.69 6.51 11.06
C ALA A 267 -9.92 6.65 11.96
N ILE A 268 -9.79 6.40 13.26
CA ILE A 268 -10.90 6.57 14.21
C ILE A 268 -11.22 8.05 14.43
N LEU A 269 -10.25 8.96 14.33
CA LEU A 269 -10.53 10.41 14.29
C LEU A 269 -11.43 10.77 13.10
N LEU A 270 -11.13 10.27 11.89
CA LEU A 270 -11.96 10.49 10.71
C LEU A 270 -13.36 9.90 10.88
N GLU A 271 -13.46 8.72 11.51
CA GLU A 271 -14.74 8.12 11.87
C GLU A 271 -15.53 9.02 12.83
N ALA A 272 -14.90 9.54 13.89
CA ALA A 272 -15.51 10.46 14.83
C ALA A 272 -15.97 11.77 14.16
N TYR A 273 -15.18 12.31 13.24
CA TYR A 273 -15.58 13.46 12.43
C TYR A 273 -16.78 13.16 11.54
N SER A 274 -16.77 12.01 10.85
CA SER A 274 -17.88 11.59 9.98
C SER A 274 -19.19 11.35 10.75
N TRP A 275 -19.08 10.99 12.04
CA TRP A 275 -20.23 10.78 12.93
C TRP A 275 -20.92 12.09 13.34
N GLU A 276 -20.17 13.20 13.43
CA GLU A 276 -20.69 14.53 13.79
C GLU A 276 -21.17 15.35 12.58
N TYR A 277 -20.89 14.88 11.37
CA TYR A 277 -21.28 15.55 10.13
C TYR A 277 -22.81 15.78 10.04
N PRO A 278 -23.28 16.95 9.55
CA PRO A 278 -22.52 18.03 8.91
C PRO A 278 -21.91 19.05 9.88
N HIS A 279 -22.20 18.96 11.17
CA HIS A 279 -21.76 19.91 12.20
C HIS A 279 -20.54 19.37 12.95
N THR A 280 -19.51 18.99 12.18
CA THR A 280 -18.29 18.41 12.72
C THR A 280 -17.57 19.41 13.60
N GLN A 281 -17.28 19.03 14.84
CA GLN A 281 -16.44 19.84 15.73
C GLN A 281 -14.96 19.49 15.48
N LEU A 282 -14.28 20.38 14.75
CA LEU A 282 -12.88 20.23 14.34
C LEU A 282 -11.91 20.43 15.51
N LEU A 283 -10.82 19.67 15.51
CA LEU A 283 -9.80 19.73 16.55
C LEU A 283 -9.05 21.07 16.56
N SER A 284 -8.82 21.69 15.40
CA SER A 284 -8.26 23.04 15.31
C SER A 284 -9.11 24.06 16.07
N VAL A 285 -10.42 24.08 15.82
CA VAL A 285 -11.37 24.98 16.50
C VAL A 285 -11.45 24.68 18.00
N ASP A 286 -11.40 23.40 18.41
CA ASP A 286 -11.31 23.04 19.83
C ASP A 286 -10.02 23.54 20.49
N GLY A 287 -8.89 23.43 19.80
CA GLY A 287 -7.64 24.06 20.22
C GLY A 287 -7.78 25.58 20.32
N LYS A 288 -8.36 26.22 19.30
CA LYS A 288 -8.59 27.67 19.30
C LYS A 288 -9.40 28.11 20.52
N ARG A 289 -10.50 27.42 20.85
CA ARG A 289 -11.30 27.71 22.06
C ARG A 289 -10.44 27.68 23.33
N ARG A 290 -9.57 26.67 23.49
CA ARG A 290 -8.65 26.56 24.64
C ARG A 290 -7.61 27.68 24.67
N PHE A 291 -7.10 28.09 23.50
CA PHE A 291 -6.22 29.26 23.37
C PHE A 291 -6.91 30.56 23.83
N PHE A 292 -8.19 30.74 23.52
CA PHE A 292 -8.96 31.93 23.96
C PHE A 292 -9.37 31.85 25.44
N SER A 293 -9.74 30.68 25.95
CA SER A 293 -10.26 30.47 27.32
C SER A 293 -9.19 30.44 28.42
N GLU A 294 -7.91 30.58 28.10
CA GLU A 294 -6.78 30.46 29.03
C GLU A 294 -6.76 29.11 29.80
N ASP A 295 -7.00 27.99 29.12
CA ASP A 295 -6.73 26.69 29.75
C ASP A 295 -5.23 26.58 30.05
N ARG A 296 -4.89 26.45 31.35
CA ARG A 296 -3.50 26.45 31.84
C ARG A 296 -2.93 25.05 32.05
N THR A 297 -3.66 23.99 31.67
CA THR A 297 -3.08 22.65 31.75
C THR A 297 -1.95 22.50 30.73
N ASP A 298 -0.83 21.90 31.15
CA ASP A 298 0.42 21.88 30.36
C ASP A 298 0.23 21.31 28.94
N PHE A 299 -0.78 20.47 28.70
CA PHE A 299 -0.98 19.71 27.47
C PHE A 299 -2.35 19.95 26.81
N CYS A 300 -3.13 20.94 27.27
CA CYS A 300 -4.47 21.21 26.70
C CYS A 300 -4.46 21.45 25.19
N MET A 301 -3.37 22.03 24.68
CA MET A 301 -3.18 22.40 23.27
C MET A 301 -2.28 21.41 22.51
N ASP A 302 -2.00 20.24 23.09
CA ASP A 302 -1.22 19.20 22.45
C ASP A 302 -2.06 18.53 21.34
N ALA A 303 -1.50 18.51 20.12
CA ALA A 303 -2.22 18.05 18.93
C ALA A 303 -2.63 16.58 18.99
N TYR A 304 -1.83 15.73 19.64
CA TYR A 304 -2.12 14.30 19.80
C TYR A 304 -3.08 14.05 20.97
N TYR A 305 -2.98 14.82 22.05
CA TYR A 305 -3.93 14.75 23.15
C TYR A 305 -5.34 15.13 22.73
N LEU A 306 -5.49 16.23 21.97
CA LEU A 306 -6.78 16.65 21.41
C LEU A 306 -7.42 15.53 20.58
N MET A 307 -6.61 14.84 19.77
CA MET A 307 -7.06 13.67 18.99
C MET A 307 -7.51 12.51 19.91
N LEU A 308 -6.72 12.16 20.92
CA LEU A 308 -7.07 11.11 21.87
C LEU A 308 -8.37 11.39 22.61
N GLU A 309 -8.57 12.63 23.08
CA GLU A 309 -9.77 13.04 23.79
C GLU A 309 -11.01 12.97 22.89
N LYS A 310 -10.92 13.46 21.64
CA LYS A 310 -12.01 13.40 20.67
C LYS A 310 -12.41 11.97 20.35
N VAL A 311 -11.42 11.11 20.07
CA VAL A 311 -11.65 9.69 19.80
C VAL A 311 -12.23 8.98 21.03
N THR A 312 -11.75 9.30 22.23
CA THR A 312 -12.27 8.75 23.50
C THR A 312 -13.76 9.07 23.65
N ARG A 313 -14.13 10.35 23.53
CA ARG A 313 -15.54 10.79 23.60
C ARG A 313 -16.42 10.08 22.57
N TYR A 314 -15.92 9.89 21.35
CA TYR A 314 -16.64 9.18 20.31
C TYR A 314 -16.88 7.71 20.68
N LEU A 315 -15.82 6.98 21.03
CA LEU A 315 -15.89 5.54 21.33
C LEU A 315 -16.73 5.26 22.58
N GLU A 316 -16.68 6.12 23.59
CA GLU A 316 -17.55 6.02 24.78
C GLU A 316 -19.03 6.20 24.40
N ARG A 317 -19.36 7.20 23.57
CA ARG A 317 -20.75 7.44 23.13
C ARG A 317 -21.35 6.27 22.36
N ILE A 318 -20.54 5.56 21.58
CA ILE A 318 -20.97 4.37 20.84
C ILE A 318 -20.78 3.06 21.63
N ASN A 319 -20.32 3.13 22.88
CA ASN A 319 -20.04 1.99 23.77
C ASN A 319 -19.02 0.97 23.21
N ASP A 320 -18.01 1.44 22.49
CA ASP A 320 -16.96 0.59 21.90
C ASP A 320 -15.69 0.58 22.76
N HIS A 321 -15.78 -0.09 23.91
CA HIS A 321 -14.69 -0.14 24.87
C HIS A 321 -13.47 -0.94 24.36
N ARG A 322 -13.68 -1.90 23.44
CA ARG A 322 -12.59 -2.69 22.85
C ARG A 322 -11.68 -1.82 21.99
N ARG A 323 -12.25 -1.01 21.08
CA ARG A 323 -11.45 -0.05 20.29
C ARG A 323 -10.90 1.09 21.16
N LEU A 324 -11.59 1.47 22.23
CA LEU A 324 -11.10 2.48 23.17
C LEU A 324 -9.79 2.06 23.83
N ASP A 325 -9.71 0.83 24.34
CA ASP A 325 -8.47 0.27 24.90
C ASP A 325 -7.35 0.21 23.84
N LEU A 326 -7.66 -0.27 22.63
CA LEU A 326 -6.70 -0.29 21.53
C LEU A 326 -6.16 1.10 21.18
N VAL A 327 -7.02 2.12 21.12
CA VAL A 327 -6.63 3.51 20.86
C VAL A 327 -5.68 4.03 21.94
N ARG A 328 -5.97 3.74 23.22
CA ARG A 328 -5.11 4.13 24.34
C ARG A 328 -3.74 3.45 24.24
N ARG A 329 -3.68 2.15 23.90
CA ARG A 329 -2.43 1.43 23.63
C ARG A 329 -1.68 2.00 22.43
N CYS A 330 -2.36 2.31 21.34
CA CYS A 330 -1.77 2.94 20.15
C CYS A 330 -1.16 4.31 20.49
N PHE A 331 -1.89 5.13 21.25
CA PHE A 331 -1.41 6.42 21.73
C PHE A 331 -0.15 6.26 22.59
N TYR A 332 -0.20 5.39 23.61
CA TYR A 332 0.93 5.11 24.48
C TYR A 332 2.17 4.67 23.68
N LEU A 333 2.03 3.67 22.81
CA LEU A 333 3.13 3.17 21.98
C LEU A 333 3.68 4.22 21.00
N LYS A 334 2.83 5.14 20.50
CA LYS A 334 3.25 6.22 19.60
C LYS A 334 4.11 7.28 20.30
N THR A 335 4.01 7.43 21.62
CA THR A 335 4.84 8.39 22.39
C THR A 335 6.29 7.92 22.56
N HIS A 336 6.55 6.62 22.43
CA HIS A 336 7.84 5.97 22.72
C HIS A 336 8.35 6.12 24.17
N GLU A 337 7.57 6.72 25.08
CA GLU A 337 7.90 6.88 26.49
C GLU A 337 7.60 5.60 27.26
N LYS A 338 8.56 5.12 28.06
CA LYS A 338 8.46 3.84 28.78
C LYS A 338 8.32 4.06 30.29
N LEU A 339 7.10 3.98 30.82
CA LEU A 339 6.79 4.30 32.22
C LEU A 339 7.37 3.30 33.23
N THR A 340 7.61 2.04 32.84
CA THR A 340 8.19 1.00 33.70
C THR A 340 9.70 1.09 33.83
N ARG A 341 10.37 1.83 32.93
CA ARG A 341 11.83 1.98 32.89
C ARG A 341 12.23 3.36 33.40
N ALA A 342 13.48 3.49 33.85
CA ALA A 342 14.04 4.80 34.18
C ALA A 342 14.06 5.73 32.94
N PRO A 343 13.89 7.05 33.11
CA PRO A 343 13.99 8.02 32.01
C PRO A 343 15.27 7.83 31.20
N SER A 344 15.13 7.65 29.89
CA SER A 344 16.25 7.49 28.96
C SER A 344 16.41 8.72 28.07
N SER A 345 17.41 8.70 27.17
CA SER A 345 17.52 9.73 26.11
C SER A 345 16.19 9.87 25.35
N GLY A 346 15.74 11.10 25.14
CA GLY A 346 14.45 11.44 24.52
C GLY A 346 13.23 11.45 25.47
N SER A 347 13.37 11.01 26.73
CA SER A 347 12.31 11.13 27.73
C SER A 347 12.19 12.57 28.22
N VAL A 348 10.98 13.13 28.16
CA VAL A 348 10.71 14.51 28.58
C VAL A 348 9.85 14.52 29.87
N PRO A 349 10.23 15.23 30.94
CA PRO A 349 9.53 15.17 32.24
C PRO A 349 8.03 15.46 32.17
N TRP A 350 7.62 16.48 31.42
CA TRP A 350 6.20 16.85 31.31
C TRP A 350 5.38 15.75 30.61
N ARG A 351 5.93 15.11 29.55
CA ARG A 351 5.25 14.02 28.83
C ARG A 351 5.05 12.81 29.71
N ARG A 352 6.10 12.44 30.44
CA ARG A 352 6.07 11.32 31.36
C ARG A 352 5.02 11.52 32.46
N LYS A 353 4.93 12.74 33.02
CA LYS A 353 3.90 13.12 34.01
C LYS A 353 2.49 12.97 33.44
N VAL A 354 2.26 13.45 32.21
CA VAL A 354 0.95 13.34 31.54
C VAL A 354 0.59 11.87 31.29
N LEU A 355 1.52 11.05 30.80
CA LEU A 355 1.28 9.63 30.56
C LEU A 355 1.02 8.86 31.85
N GLN A 356 1.70 9.18 32.95
CA GLN A 356 1.41 8.60 34.26
C GLN A 356 -0.02 8.92 34.73
N GLN A 357 -0.45 10.17 34.55
CA GLN A 357 -1.83 10.57 34.86
C GLN A 357 -2.83 9.78 33.99
N LEU A 358 -2.64 9.79 32.67
CA LEU A 358 -3.54 9.11 31.73
C LEU A 358 -3.64 7.60 31.99
N THR A 359 -2.51 6.92 32.20
CA THR A 359 -2.51 5.46 32.44
C THR A 359 -3.15 5.09 33.78
N THR A 360 -3.07 5.97 34.78
CA THR A 360 -3.80 5.85 36.05
C THR A 360 -5.31 6.01 35.83
N ASP A 361 -5.72 7.03 35.08
CA ASP A 361 -7.12 7.30 34.75
C ASP A 361 -7.75 6.17 33.91
N TRP A 362 -6.94 5.47 33.10
CA TRP A 362 -7.38 4.30 32.33
C TRP A 362 -7.45 3.02 33.15
N HIS A 363 -7.01 3.04 34.41
CA HIS A 363 -6.93 1.89 35.30
C HIS A 363 -6.06 0.74 34.74
N TRP A 364 -4.98 1.08 34.03
CA TRP A 364 -4.05 0.07 33.57
C TRP A 364 -3.23 -0.51 34.72
N SER A 365 -3.09 -1.83 34.72
CA SER A 365 -2.21 -2.51 35.67
C SER A 365 -0.75 -2.32 35.28
N GLN A 366 0.15 -2.54 36.25
CA GLN A 366 1.58 -2.58 36.02
C GLN A 366 1.98 -3.60 34.93
N GLU A 367 1.30 -4.75 34.87
CA GLU A 367 1.53 -5.81 33.88
C GLU A 367 1.29 -5.33 32.44
N VAL A 368 0.24 -4.52 32.21
CA VAL A 368 -0.04 -3.93 30.89
C VAL A 368 1.08 -2.99 30.45
N LEU A 369 1.56 -2.15 31.37
CA LEU A 369 2.67 -1.24 31.09
C LEU A 369 3.96 -2.01 30.79
N GLU A 370 4.25 -3.06 31.54
CA GLU A 370 5.41 -3.93 31.33
C GLU A 370 5.35 -4.63 29.98
N GLU A 371 4.19 -5.14 29.58
CA GLU A 371 4.00 -5.74 28.25
C GLU A 371 4.26 -4.71 27.13
N LEU A 372 3.65 -3.52 27.21
CA LEU A 372 3.79 -2.47 26.20
C LEU A 372 5.22 -1.91 26.12
N ASP A 373 5.88 -1.69 27.25
CA ASP A 373 7.26 -1.19 27.30
C ASP A 373 8.27 -2.22 26.77
N ASN A 374 7.89 -3.50 26.80
CA ASN A 374 8.63 -4.62 26.23
C ASN A 374 8.32 -4.90 24.75
N ARG A 375 7.63 -3.98 24.05
CA ARG A 375 7.27 -4.14 22.62
C ARG A 375 8.42 -4.58 21.72
N ARG A 376 9.65 -4.09 21.95
CA ARG A 376 10.82 -4.45 21.13
C ARG A 376 11.15 -5.94 21.15
N ASP A 377 10.73 -6.62 22.21
CA ASP A 377 10.99 -8.03 22.46
C ASP A 377 9.71 -8.88 22.26
N TRP A 378 8.64 -8.29 21.70
CA TRP A 378 7.43 -9.02 21.38
C TRP A 378 7.71 -10.07 20.32
N LYS A 379 7.31 -11.31 20.63
CA LYS A 379 7.42 -12.46 19.74
C LYS A 379 6.13 -12.74 18.99
N VAL A 380 6.15 -13.72 18.09
CA VAL A 380 5.09 -13.92 17.08
C VAL A 380 3.68 -14.02 17.67
N GLY A 381 3.51 -14.63 18.85
CA GLY A 381 2.21 -14.73 19.51
C GLY A 381 1.62 -13.37 19.89
N GLN A 382 2.43 -12.46 20.42
CA GLN A 382 2.00 -11.10 20.76
C GLN A 382 1.79 -10.26 19.50
N VAL A 383 2.71 -10.36 18.54
CA VAL A 383 2.62 -9.61 17.28
C VAL A 383 1.41 -10.01 16.46
N LYS A 384 1.07 -11.31 16.39
CA LYS A 384 -0.13 -11.78 15.70
C LYS A 384 -1.41 -11.26 16.34
N ARG A 385 -1.50 -11.21 17.68
CA ARG A 385 -2.64 -10.60 18.39
C ARG A 385 -2.75 -9.11 18.08
N ALA A 386 -1.66 -8.36 18.23
CA ALA A 386 -1.62 -6.92 17.95
C ALA A 386 -1.95 -6.61 16.49
N HIS A 387 -1.37 -7.36 15.53
CA HIS A 387 -1.62 -7.22 14.11
C HIS A 387 -3.11 -7.37 13.77
N ASN A 388 -3.74 -8.43 14.27
CA ASN A 388 -5.17 -8.67 14.04
C ASN A 388 -6.04 -7.58 14.67
N GLU A 389 -5.74 -7.14 15.89
CA GLU A 389 -6.52 -6.06 16.53
C GLU A 389 -6.41 -4.73 15.78
N LEU A 390 -5.21 -4.37 15.33
CA LEU A 390 -4.98 -3.16 14.53
C LEU A 390 -5.73 -3.24 13.20
N LEU A 391 -5.63 -4.39 12.52
CA LEU A 391 -6.30 -4.63 11.25
C LEU A 391 -7.83 -4.55 11.40
N ASP A 392 -8.40 -5.25 12.39
CA ASP A 392 -9.84 -5.23 12.69
C ASP A 392 -10.36 -3.80 12.89
N ALA A 393 -9.61 -2.97 13.64
CA ALA A 393 -10.01 -1.59 13.91
C ALA A 393 -9.97 -0.70 12.67
N LEU A 394 -8.94 -0.83 11.82
CA LEU A 394 -8.83 -0.12 10.54
C LEU A 394 -9.96 -0.52 9.59
N MET A 395 -10.24 -1.81 9.49
CA MET A 395 -11.29 -2.35 8.63
C MET A 395 -12.68 -1.91 9.07
N LEU A 396 -12.93 -1.87 10.38
CA LEU A 396 -14.18 -1.37 10.92
C LEU A 396 -14.37 0.13 10.63
N SER A 397 -13.33 0.93 10.85
CA SER A 397 -13.32 2.36 10.56
C SER A 397 -13.56 2.65 9.07
N TYR A 398 -12.87 1.90 8.19
CA TYR A 398 -13.09 1.97 6.74
C TYR A 398 -14.54 1.67 6.35
N ARG A 399 -15.12 0.59 6.89
CA ARG A 399 -16.51 0.21 6.62
C ARG A 399 -17.49 1.31 7.05
N ASN A 400 -17.25 1.93 8.20
CA ASN A 400 -18.08 3.04 8.68
C ASN A 400 -17.97 4.26 7.75
N LEU A 401 -16.77 4.55 7.23
CA LEU A 401 -16.55 5.64 6.28
C LEU A 401 -17.15 5.35 4.88
N ILE A 402 -17.15 4.10 4.42
CA ILE A 402 -17.92 3.70 3.21
C ILE A 402 -19.42 3.95 3.43
N ARG A 403 -19.97 3.56 4.59
CA ARG A 403 -21.39 3.79 4.90
C ARG A 403 -21.71 5.28 4.96
N PHE A 404 -20.82 6.09 5.54
CA PHE A 404 -20.93 7.55 5.55
C PHE A 404 -20.93 8.12 4.12
N ALA A 405 -19.99 7.68 3.27
CA ALA A 405 -19.89 8.13 1.89
C ALA A 405 -21.15 7.85 1.08
N ARG A 406 -21.79 6.70 1.32
CA ARG A 406 -23.08 6.36 0.70
C ARG A 406 -24.22 7.25 1.15
N ARG A 407 -24.32 7.52 2.46
CA ARG A 407 -25.39 8.36 3.03
C ARG A 407 -25.37 9.79 2.47
N ASN A 408 -24.18 10.26 2.09
CA ASN A 408 -23.96 11.61 1.58
C ASN A 408 -23.70 11.67 0.06
N ASN A 409 -23.89 10.58 -0.69
CA ASN A 409 -23.72 10.50 -2.15
C ASN A 409 -22.34 10.96 -2.68
N ILE A 410 -21.26 10.62 -1.96
CA ILE A 410 -19.88 11.10 -2.19
C ILE A 410 -19.16 10.37 -3.36
N THR A 411 -19.77 9.33 -3.92
CA THR A 411 -19.12 8.36 -4.81
C THR A 411 -18.51 8.93 -6.09
N SER A 412 -18.85 10.17 -6.46
CA SER A 412 -18.42 10.87 -7.68
C SER A 412 -17.11 11.69 -7.53
N ALA A 413 -16.52 11.77 -6.32
CA ALA A 413 -15.47 12.76 -6.03
C ALA A 413 -14.02 12.24 -6.07
N ILE A 414 -13.78 10.93 -6.22
CA ILE A 414 -12.41 10.37 -6.23
C ILE A 414 -12.13 9.65 -7.55
N SER A 415 -10.96 9.91 -8.13
CA SER A 415 -10.46 9.25 -9.34
C SER A 415 -10.56 7.72 -9.20
N PRO A 416 -11.24 7.03 -10.13
CA PRO A 416 -11.29 5.57 -10.16
C PRO A 416 -9.92 4.88 -10.21
N GLU A 417 -8.91 5.55 -10.78
CA GLU A 417 -7.52 5.06 -10.84
C GLU A 417 -6.89 5.00 -9.44
N ASP A 418 -7.04 6.05 -8.64
CA ASP A 418 -6.47 6.14 -7.29
C ASP A 418 -7.12 5.12 -6.34
N ILE A 419 -8.44 4.97 -6.42
CA ILE A 419 -9.18 3.92 -5.69
C ILE A 419 -8.64 2.54 -6.09
N SER A 420 -8.46 2.28 -7.39
CA SER A 420 -8.01 0.98 -7.88
C SER A 420 -6.60 0.64 -7.41
N ILE A 421 -5.66 1.57 -7.49
CA ILE A 421 -4.27 1.36 -7.03
C ILE A 421 -4.23 1.14 -5.52
N LEU A 422 -4.90 2.00 -4.74
CA LEU A 422 -4.97 1.86 -3.29
C LEU A 422 -5.63 0.56 -2.88
N ALA A 423 -6.76 0.19 -3.49
CA ALA A 423 -7.43 -1.07 -3.22
C ALA A 423 -6.54 -2.28 -3.51
N ARG A 424 -5.77 -2.27 -4.61
CA ARG A 424 -4.80 -3.33 -4.92
C ARG A 424 -3.66 -3.41 -3.90
N LYS A 425 -3.15 -2.28 -3.42
CA LYS A 425 -2.16 -2.26 -2.33
C LYS A 425 -2.73 -2.85 -1.04
N LEU A 426 -3.96 -2.48 -0.68
CA LEU A 426 -4.65 -3.02 0.49
C LEU A 426 -4.95 -4.50 0.35
N TYR A 427 -5.38 -4.95 -0.84
CA TYR A 427 -5.57 -6.36 -1.17
C TYR A 427 -4.27 -7.14 -0.98
N ALA A 428 -3.16 -6.66 -1.56
CA ALA A 428 -1.86 -7.31 -1.44
C ALA A 428 -1.39 -7.40 0.01
N ALA A 429 -1.56 -6.34 0.81
CA ALA A 429 -1.12 -6.28 2.19
C ALA A 429 -2.01 -7.06 3.17
N PHE A 430 -3.34 -6.96 3.04
CA PHE A 430 -4.29 -7.36 4.09
C PHE A 430 -5.23 -8.50 3.71
N GLU A 431 -5.50 -8.74 2.43
CA GLU A 431 -6.44 -9.80 2.04
C GLU A 431 -5.88 -11.18 2.40
N VAL A 432 -6.68 -11.97 3.12
CA VAL A 432 -6.36 -13.35 3.51
C VAL A 432 -7.02 -14.31 2.54
N LEU A 433 -6.21 -15.03 1.76
CA LEU A 433 -6.69 -15.96 0.74
C LEU A 433 -6.12 -17.36 0.96
N PRO A 434 -6.83 -18.42 0.53
CA PRO A 434 -6.27 -19.76 0.46
C PRO A 434 -4.93 -19.74 -0.29
N GLY A 435 -3.93 -20.42 0.25
CA GLY A 435 -2.58 -20.43 -0.31
C GLY A 435 -1.75 -19.14 -0.17
N LYS A 436 -2.34 -17.98 0.11
CA LYS A 436 -1.55 -16.76 0.37
C LYS A 436 -0.83 -16.85 1.71
N VAL A 437 0.43 -16.40 1.74
CA VAL A 437 1.20 -16.22 2.96
C VAL A 437 0.86 -14.85 3.54
N THR A 438 0.20 -14.84 4.70
CA THR A 438 -0.09 -13.60 5.44
C THR A 438 1.19 -13.08 6.09
N LEU A 439 1.54 -11.82 5.78
CA LEU A 439 2.69 -11.14 6.33
C LEU A 439 2.28 -10.31 7.54
N LEU A 440 2.93 -10.54 8.67
CA LEU A 440 2.81 -9.76 9.88
C LEU A 440 3.54 -8.43 9.68
N ASN A 441 2.95 -7.35 10.19
CA ASN A 441 3.54 -6.03 10.03
C ASN A 441 4.86 -5.92 10.83
N PRO A 442 6.03 -5.73 10.17
CA PRO A 442 7.32 -5.66 10.85
C PRO A 442 7.47 -4.41 11.74
N GLN A 443 6.60 -3.41 11.62
CA GLN A 443 6.60 -2.20 12.45
C GLN A 443 6.05 -2.46 13.86
N ILE A 444 5.38 -3.61 14.08
CA ILE A 444 4.85 -3.99 15.40
C ILE A 444 5.98 -4.43 16.34
N SER A 445 6.93 -5.23 15.86
CA SER A 445 8.12 -5.67 16.60
C SER A 445 9.29 -5.86 15.63
N PRO A 446 10.51 -5.43 16.00
CA PRO A 446 11.68 -5.53 15.12
C PRO A 446 12.20 -6.96 14.95
N ASP A 447 11.93 -7.87 15.89
CA ASP A 447 12.47 -9.23 15.89
C ASP A 447 11.43 -10.29 16.23
N LEU A 448 11.06 -11.08 15.21
CA LEU A 448 10.15 -12.23 15.33
C LEU A 448 10.86 -13.57 15.41
N HIS A 449 12.20 -13.60 15.47
CA HIS A 449 12.97 -14.83 15.56
C HIS A 449 12.50 -15.68 16.75
N GLU A 450 12.24 -16.95 16.49
CA GLU A 450 11.98 -17.96 17.51
C GLU A 450 13.16 -18.95 17.56
N PRO A 451 13.64 -19.32 18.76
CA PRO A 451 14.78 -20.22 18.91
C PRO A 451 14.45 -21.64 18.45
N ASP A 452 13.21 -22.08 18.64
CA ASP A 452 12.73 -23.40 18.24
C ASP A 452 11.48 -23.25 17.38
N LEU A 453 11.39 -24.08 16.32
CA LEU A 453 10.15 -24.26 15.57
C LEU A 453 9.89 -25.76 15.39
N THR A 454 8.74 -26.22 15.87
CA THR A 454 8.33 -27.62 15.81
C THR A 454 7.15 -27.78 14.86
N LEU A 455 7.31 -28.64 13.85
CA LEU A 455 6.27 -28.97 12.87
C LEU A 455 5.73 -30.39 13.12
N ILE A 456 4.45 -30.49 13.48
CA ILE A 456 3.80 -31.76 13.82
C ILE A 456 2.74 -32.07 12.78
N GLN A 457 2.86 -33.22 12.13
CA GLN A 457 1.86 -33.73 11.21
C GLN A 457 0.78 -34.54 11.96
N VAL A 458 -0.48 -34.23 11.67
CA VAL A 458 -1.66 -34.95 12.15
C VAL A 458 -2.31 -35.67 10.96
N PRO A 459 -2.39 -37.01 10.98
CA PRO A 459 -3.09 -37.79 9.96
C PRO A 459 -4.60 -37.56 9.95
N ALA A 460 -5.26 -37.93 8.84
CA ALA A 460 -6.71 -37.99 8.76
C ALA A 460 -7.31 -38.99 9.78
N GLY A 461 -8.55 -38.73 10.22
CA GLY A 461 -9.28 -39.60 11.15
C GLY A 461 -8.87 -39.47 12.64
N ARG A 462 -8.11 -38.42 12.99
CA ARG A 462 -7.78 -38.06 14.37
C ARG A 462 -8.73 -36.97 14.90
N THR A 463 -8.63 -36.65 16.19
CA THR A 463 -9.45 -35.61 16.84
C THR A 463 -9.15 -34.20 16.30
N ASN A 464 -7.86 -33.92 16.04
CA ASN A 464 -7.43 -32.66 15.43
C ASN A 464 -7.58 -32.72 13.91
N THR A 465 -7.80 -31.58 13.26
CA THR A 465 -7.91 -31.51 11.80
C THR A 465 -6.60 -31.97 11.15
N ALA A 466 -6.71 -32.75 10.07
CA ALA A 466 -5.55 -33.29 9.37
C ALA A 466 -4.66 -32.18 8.78
N GLY A 467 -3.36 -32.43 8.72
CA GLY A 467 -2.35 -31.51 8.19
C GLY A 467 -1.21 -31.25 9.16
N TRP A 468 -0.48 -30.18 8.92
CA TRP A 468 0.67 -29.75 9.69
C TRP A 468 0.31 -28.61 10.67
N TYR A 469 0.93 -28.67 11.85
CA TYR A 469 0.82 -27.66 12.90
C TYR A 469 2.20 -27.13 13.24
N LEU A 470 2.31 -25.81 13.34
CA LEU A 470 3.55 -25.12 13.72
C LEU A 470 3.48 -24.66 15.17
N TYR A 471 4.52 -24.97 15.94
CA TYR A 471 4.72 -24.52 17.32
C TYR A 471 6.07 -23.81 17.45
N LYS A 472 6.18 -22.87 18.39
CA LYS A 472 7.47 -22.22 18.74
C LYS A 472 8.22 -22.88 19.88
N GLN A 473 7.63 -23.94 20.43
CA GLN A 473 8.22 -24.70 21.51
C GLN A 473 9.12 -25.79 20.94
N PRO A 474 10.18 -26.20 21.67
CA PRO A 474 10.95 -27.38 21.32
C PRO A 474 10.09 -28.64 21.38
N LEU A 475 10.60 -29.76 20.85
CA LEU A 475 9.94 -31.06 20.92
C LEU A 475 10.03 -31.70 22.33
N ASP A 476 9.55 -30.97 23.33
CA ASP A 476 9.34 -31.43 24.70
C ASP A 476 7.83 -31.49 24.98
N PRO A 477 7.27 -32.67 25.34
CA PRO A 477 5.86 -32.81 25.68
C PRO A 477 5.37 -31.79 26.71
N PHE A 478 6.15 -31.49 27.75
CA PHE A 478 5.74 -30.55 28.78
C PHE A 478 5.70 -29.10 28.29
N ALA A 479 6.56 -28.75 27.33
CA ALA A 479 6.58 -27.44 26.71
C ALA A 479 5.41 -27.24 25.74
N ILE A 480 5.02 -28.28 24.99
CA ILE A 480 3.97 -28.20 23.95
C ILE A 480 2.56 -28.36 24.52
N LEU A 481 2.38 -29.20 25.55
CA LEU A 481 1.06 -29.49 26.11
C LEU A 481 0.33 -28.21 26.55
N GLY A 482 -0.89 -28.03 26.05
CA GLY A 482 -1.74 -26.87 26.35
C GLY A 482 -1.38 -25.59 25.59
N GLN A 483 -0.33 -25.59 24.76
CA GLN A 483 0.04 -24.43 23.95
C GLN A 483 -0.78 -24.39 22.64
N PRO A 484 -1.24 -23.21 22.21
CA PRO A 484 -1.86 -23.07 20.91
C PRO A 484 -0.80 -23.15 19.80
N SER A 485 -1.14 -23.81 18.68
CA SER A 485 -0.31 -23.76 17.47
C SER A 485 -0.26 -22.33 16.93
N LEU A 486 0.91 -21.91 16.43
CA LEU A 486 1.07 -20.63 15.74
C LEU A 486 0.23 -20.57 14.46
N GLU A 487 0.31 -21.62 13.65
CA GLU A 487 -0.41 -21.79 12.40
C GLU A 487 -0.72 -23.27 12.12
N HIS A 488 -1.79 -23.49 11.36
CA HIS A 488 -2.19 -24.79 10.83
C HIS A 488 -2.35 -24.71 9.31
N ASN A 489 -1.85 -25.73 8.61
CA ASN A 489 -2.17 -25.89 7.19
C ASN A 489 -2.17 -27.34 6.75
N ARG A 490 -2.82 -27.64 5.62
CA ARG A 490 -2.89 -29.02 5.10
C ARG A 490 -1.54 -29.52 4.59
N TYR A 491 -0.69 -28.63 4.10
CA TYR A 491 0.61 -28.96 3.50
C TYR A 491 1.72 -28.08 4.10
N LEU A 492 2.93 -28.64 4.12
CA LEU A 492 4.09 -28.18 4.85
C LEU A 492 4.69 -26.89 4.26
N SER A 493 4.77 -26.82 2.93
CA SER A 493 5.45 -25.72 2.23
C SER A 493 4.87 -24.34 2.58
N LYS A 494 3.56 -24.25 2.88
CA LYS A 494 2.94 -23.00 3.37
C LYS A 494 3.43 -22.59 4.75
N LEU A 495 3.57 -23.52 5.70
CA LEU A 495 4.02 -23.21 7.06
C LEU A 495 5.48 -22.78 7.08
N VAL A 496 6.31 -23.43 6.26
CA VAL A 496 7.73 -23.07 6.11
C VAL A 496 7.86 -21.70 5.44
N ALA A 497 7.13 -21.45 4.34
CA ALA A 497 7.10 -20.15 3.70
C ALA A 497 6.62 -19.05 4.66
N TRP A 498 5.54 -19.29 5.40
CA TRP A 498 5.02 -18.34 6.39
C TRP A 498 6.03 -18.03 7.49
N SER A 499 6.72 -19.04 8.01
CA SER A 499 7.75 -18.86 9.05
C SER A 499 8.97 -18.09 8.51
N TYR A 500 9.34 -18.31 7.26
CA TYR A 500 10.47 -17.65 6.60
C TYR A 500 10.17 -16.19 6.27
N PHE A 501 9.06 -15.89 5.59
CA PHE A 501 8.72 -14.53 5.17
C PHE A 501 8.36 -13.61 6.34
N ASN A 502 7.92 -14.17 7.47
CA ASN A 502 7.69 -13.42 8.70
C ASN A 502 8.93 -13.33 9.62
N GLY A 503 10.08 -13.90 9.22
CA GLY A 503 11.33 -13.77 9.96
C GLY A 503 11.42 -14.61 11.25
N LEU A 504 10.57 -15.62 11.42
CA LEU A 504 10.68 -16.56 12.55
C LEU A 504 11.89 -17.49 12.36
N LEU A 505 12.13 -17.92 11.11
CA LEU A 505 13.22 -18.79 10.70
C LEU A 505 14.49 -17.98 10.42
N THR A 506 15.51 -18.15 11.26
CA THR A 506 16.86 -17.63 11.03
C THR A 506 17.88 -18.77 10.96
N GLU A 507 19.17 -18.45 10.89
CA GLU A 507 20.25 -19.46 10.98
C GLU A 507 20.39 -20.06 12.39
N SER A 508 19.93 -19.35 13.43
CA SER A 508 19.98 -19.81 14.82
C SER A 508 18.74 -20.60 15.24
N THR A 509 17.69 -20.66 14.41
CA THR A 509 16.47 -21.42 14.72
C THR A 509 16.71 -22.91 14.62
N CYS A 510 16.43 -23.65 15.69
CA CYS A 510 16.40 -25.10 15.70
C CYS A 510 15.06 -25.62 15.18
N LEU A 511 15.10 -26.49 14.18
CA LEU A 511 13.90 -27.11 13.61
C LEU A 511 13.68 -28.50 14.20
N HIS A 512 12.43 -28.77 14.54
CA HIS A 512 11.96 -30.10 14.95
C HIS A 512 10.80 -30.52 14.04
N SER A 513 10.72 -31.81 13.73
CA SER A 513 9.62 -32.35 12.95
C SER A 513 9.11 -33.68 13.52
N VAL A 514 7.80 -33.87 13.49
CA VAL A 514 7.13 -35.14 13.76
C VAL A 514 6.25 -35.45 12.56
N ALA A 515 6.78 -36.25 11.64
CA ALA A 515 6.09 -36.73 10.46
C ALA A 515 5.53 -38.13 10.74
N ASN A 516 4.20 -38.29 10.64
CA ASN A 516 3.52 -39.57 10.83
C ASN A 516 2.68 -39.86 9.58
N GLY A 517 3.18 -40.71 8.69
CA GLY A 517 2.47 -41.07 7.45
C GLY A 517 2.77 -40.18 6.24
N THR A 518 3.95 -39.55 6.20
CA THR A 518 4.54 -38.90 5.01
C THR A 518 6.00 -39.31 4.86
N ASP A 519 6.58 -39.13 3.68
CA ASP A 519 8.00 -39.38 3.39
C ASP A 519 8.93 -38.22 3.85
N MET A 520 8.45 -37.37 4.75
CA MET A 520 9.21 -36.25 5.32
C MET A 520 10.15 -36.71 6.42
N ASP A 521 11.38 -36.21 6.37
CA ASP A 521 12.35 -36.28 7.45
C ASP A 521 12.90 -34.88 7.77
N ILE A 522 13.75 -34.81 8.80
CA ILE A 522 14.33 -33.53 9.25
C ILE A 522 15.31 -32.95 8.22
N ASP A 523 16.04 -33.79 7.49
CA ASP A 523 17.01 -33.35 6.48
C ASP A 523 16.31 -32.68 5.28
N LYS A 524 15.19 -33.27 4.81
CA LYS A 524 14.31 -32.69 3.81
C LYS A 524 13.73 -31.35 4.28
N LEU A 525 13.38 -31.22 5.55
CA LEU A 525 12.89 -29.96 6.10
C LEU A 525 13.97 -28.86 6.08
N TYR A 526 15.18 -29.16 6.54
CA TYR A 526 16.30 -28.20 6.44
C TYR A 526 16.62 -27.85 4.99
N GLN A 527 16.56 -28.83 4.09
CA GLN A 527 16.73 -28.60 2.67
C GLN A 527 15.64 -27.66 2.11
N LEU A 528 14.37 -27.88 2.43
CA LEU A 528 13.27 -27.01 2.02
C LEU A 528 13.46 -25.56 2.50
N VAL A 529 13.92 -25.37 3.74
CA VAL A 529 14.22 -24.05 4.28
C VAL A 529 15.36 -23.39 3.50
N SER A 530 16.42 -24.13 3.18
CA SER A 530 17.54 -23.63 2.39
C SER A 530 17.11 -23.26 0.97
N ASP A 531 16.33 -24.11 0.32
CA ASP A 531 15.84 -23.91 -1.04
C ASP A 531 14.92 -22.67 -1.12
N ILE A 532 13.97 -22.50 -0.18
CA ILE A 532 13.12 -21.30 -0.08
C ILE A 532 13.98 -20.04 0.16
N ARG A 533 14.98 -20.12 1.05
CA ARG A 533 15.85 -18.97 1.36
C ARG A 533 16.65 -18.51 0.14
N ASN A 534 17.18 -19.46 -0.62
CA ASN A 534 18.02 -19.17 -1.79
C ASN A 534 17.20 -18.65 -2.99
N THR A 535 15.96 -19.11 -3.16
CA THR A 535 15.09 -18.67 -4.25
C THR A 535 14.38 -17.34 -3.95
N PHE A 536 13.94 -17.11 -2.71
CA PHE A 536 13.10 -15.98 -2.37
C PHE A 536 13.77 -15.02 -1.37
N PRO A 537 14.28 -13.86 -1.82
CA PRO A 537 14.83 -12.86 -0.89
C PRO A 537 13.70 -12.24 -0.04
N ILE A 538 13.92 -12.06 1.26
CA ILE A 538 12.94 -11.43 2.16
C ILE A 538 12.71 -9.96 1.78
N ARG A 539 13.80 -9.20 1.57
CA ARG A 539 13.73 -7.78 1.23
C ARG A 539 13.64 -7.60 -0.28
N ARG A 540 12.55 -6.98 -0.76
CA ARG A 540 12.42 -6.46 -2.12
C ARG A 540 11.83 -5.05 -2.10
N PRO A 541 12.12 -4.23 -3.12
CA PRO A 541 11.46 -2.93 -3.28
C PRO A 541 9.94 -3.10 -3.34
N ASN A 542 9.21 -2.12 -2.85
CA ASN A 542 7.76 -2.09 -2.99
C ASN A 542 7.36 -2.06 -4.47
N PRO A 543 6.21 -2.67 -4.85
CA PRO A 543 5.73 -2.63 -6.22
C PRO A 543 5.53 -1.18 -6.69
N GLY A 544 6.07 -0.84 -7.87
CA GLY A 544 5.85 0.46 -8.49
C GLY A 544 4.38 0.62 -8.95
N LEU A 545 3.95 1.87 -9.14
CA LEU A 545 2.58 2.20 -9.60
C LEU A 545 2.19 1.47 -10.88
N GLN A 546 3.14 1.31 -11.82
CA GLN A 546 2.90 0.60 -13.07
C GLN A 546 2.58 -0.90 -12.84
N ALA A 547 3.30 -1.57 -11.95
CA ALA A 547 3.07 -2.98 -11.61
C ALA A 547 1.72 -3.18 -10.89
N LEU A 548 1.32 -2.20 -10.08
CA LEU A 548 0.00 -2.18 -9.44
C LEU A 548 -1.12 -1.81 -10.40
N SER A 549 -0.81 -1.17 -11.54
CA SER A 549 -1.79 -0.80 -12.57
C SER A 549 -2.13 -1.96 -13.52
N SER A 550 -1.22 -2.93 -13.67
CA SER A 550 -1.39 -4.15 -14.47
C SER A 550 -1.91 -5.35 -13.64
N PRO A 551 -2.39 -6.42 -14.30
CA PRO A 551 -2.66 -7.68 -13.64
C PRO A 551 -1.44 -8.22 -12.89
N CYS A 552 -1.70 -9.04 -11.89
CA CYS A 552 -0.67 -9.70 -11.09
C CYS A 552 0.07 -10.76 -11.96
N GLU A 553 1.38 -10.63 -12.11
CA GLU A 553 2.23 -11.54 -12.88
C GLU A 553 3.16 -12.34 -11.96
N ILE A 554 3.43 -13.60 -12.28
CA ILE A 554 4.39 -14.42 -11.53
C ILE A 554 5.83 -13.97 -11.84
N ARG A 555 6.59 -13.57 -10.82
CA ARG A 555 7.97 -13.08 -10.95
C ARG A 555 9.01 -14.11 -10.54
N GLN A 556 8.76 -14.84 -9.46
CA GLN A 556 9.64 -15.91 -8.98
C GLN A 556 8.79 -17.14 -8.74
N LEU A 557 9.22 -18.30 -9.24
CA LEU A 557 8.48 -19.55 -9.15
C LEU A 557 9.40 -20.67 -8.63
N GLY A 558 9.01 -21.32 -7.53
CA GLY A 558 9.66 -22.49 -6.96
C GLY A 558 8.72 -23.69 -6.96
N LEU A 559 9.16 -24.80 -7.55
CA LEU A 559 8.46 -26.09 -7.55
C LEU A 559 9.22 -27.06 -6.63
N PHE A 560 8.52 -27.70 -5.70
CA PHE A 560 9.08 -28.66 -4.75
C PHE A 560 8.42 -30.02 -5.00
N ILE A 561 9.14 -30.90 -5.69
CA ILE A 561 8.63 -32.17 -6.19
C ILE A 561 8.87 -33.29 -5.18
N ASN A 562 7.82 -34.08 -4.90
CA ASN A 562 7.83 -35.24 -4.00
C ASN A 562 8.30 -34.89 -2.59
N LEU A 563 7.89 -33.72 -2.09
CA LEU A 563 8.24 -33.26 -0.74
C LEU A 563 7.64 -34.20 0.31
N GLU A 564 6.31 -34.30 0.35
CA GLU A 564 5.59 -35.08 1.36
C GLU A 564 5.25 -36.51 0.92
N ASN A 565 5.14 -36.76 -0.39
CA ASN A 565 4.81 -38.06 -0.97
C ASN A 565 5.81 -38.40 -2.09
N ASP A 566 6.64 -39.41 -1.86
CA ASP A 566 7.69 -39.83 -2.77
C ASP A 566 7.46 -41.27 -3.27
N PRO A 567 6.88 -41.44 -4.47
CA PRO A 567 6.65 -42.76 -5.08
C PRO A 567 7.94 -43.55 -5.32
N THR A 568 9.10 -42.89 -5.34
CA THR A 568 10.37 -43.56 -5.61
C THR A 568 10.84 -44.41 -4.43
N THR A 569 10.30 -44.21 -3.22
CA THR A 569 10.63 -45.00 -2.02
C THR A 569 10.25 -46.47 -2.16
N GLU A 570 9.22 -46.78 -2.94
CA GLU A 570 8.74 -48.15 -3.18
C GLU A 570 9.58 -48.93 -4.20
N LEU A 571 10.52 -48.28 -4.89
CA LEU A 571 11.35 -48.90 -5.91
C LEU A 571 12.37 -49.87 -5.28
N LYS A 572 12.05 -51.15 -5.29
CA LYS A 572 12.83 -52.21 -4.60
C LYS A 572 14.19 -52.55 -5.23
N ASN A 573 14.52 -52.09 -6.45
CA ASN A 573 15.69 -52.57 -7.20
C ASN A 573 16.77 -51.49 -7.41
N ARG A 574 17.92 -51.68 -6.75
CA ARG A 574 19.12 -50.82 -6.79
C ARG A 574 19.99 -50.94 -8.06
N SER A 575 19.60 -51.77 -9.03
CA SER A 575 20.48 -52.20 -10.13
C SER A 575 19.79 -52.27 -11.49
N VAL A 576 19.06 -51.23 -11.89
CA VAL A 576 18.68 -51.03 -13.29
C VAL A 576 19.66 -50.01 -13.87
N ARG A 577 20.38 -50.37 -14.94
CA ARG A 577 21.14 -49.40 -15.74
C ARG A 577 20.12 -48.41 -16.33
N PHE A 578 20.05 -47.22 -15.77
CA PHE A 578 19.15 -46.17 -16.24
C PHE A 578 19.65 -45.63 -17.58
N ASP A 579 18.84 -45.77 -18.63
CA ASP A 579 19.05 -45.02 -19.86
C ASP A 579 18.39 -43.65 -19.71
N PHE A 580 19.21 -42.65 -19.36
CA PHE A 580 18.78 -41.28 -19.08
C PHE A 580 18.03 -40.61 -20.25
N LYS A 581 18.14 -41.14 -21.48
CA LYS A 581 17.48 -40.58 -22.67
C LYS A 581 16.08 -41.12 -22.93
N ASN A 582 15.74 -42.29 -22.39
CA ASN A 582 14.48 -42.99 -22.71
C ASN A 582 13.58 -43.25 -21.49
N THR A 583 13.95 -42.73 -20.31
CA THR A 583 13.18 -42.94 -19.09
C THR A 583 12.10 -41.86 -18.96
N ASP A 584 10.84 -42.24 -19.11
CA ASP A 584 9.69 -41.39 -18.80
C ASP A 584 9.39 -41.46 -17.30
N ILE A 585 9.41 -40.30 -16.62
CA ILE A 585 9.12 -40.20 -15.19
C ILE A 585 7.63 -40.18 -14.87
N PHE A 586 6.78 -39.91 -15.85
CA PHE A 586 5.32 -39.86 -15.69
C PHE A 586 4.67 -41.22 -15.97
N SER A 587 5.36 -42.10 -16.71
CA SER A 587 4.92 -43.46 -17.06
C SER A 587 6.07 -44.47 -16.92
N TYR A 588 6.58 -44.64 -15.70
CA TYR A 588 7.79 -45.41 -15.43
C TYR A 588 7.55 -46.93 -15.32
N GLY A 589 8.39 -47.70 -16.02
CA GLY A 589 8.45 -49.17 -15.91
C GLY A 589 7.26 -49.90 -16.54
N ALA A 590 7.23 -51.23 -16.38
CA ALA A 590 6.17 -52.07 -16.94
C ALA A 590 4.79 -51.78 -16.34
N GLU A 591 4.75 -51.31 -15.09
CA GLU A 591 3.52 -50.93 -14.39
C GLU A 591 3.06 -49.51 -14.72
N GLN A 592 3.80 -48.76 -15.58
CA GLN A 592 3.48 -47.39 -15.99
C GLN A 592 3.14 -46.50 -14.78
N ARG A 593 4.02 -46.46 -13.77
CA ARG A 593 3.78 -45.66 -12.56
C ARG A 593 4.29 -44.23 -12.74
N CYS A 594 3.53 -43.24 -12.27
CA CYS A 594 4.03 -41.87 -12.18
C CYS A 594 5.00 -41.75 -10.99
N LEU A 595 6.21 -41.27 -11.25
CA LEU A 595 7.23 -41.03 -10.21
C LEU A 595 7.09 -39.67 -9.54
N VAL A 596 6.10 -38.85 -9.94
CA VAL A 596 5.77 -37.58 -9.29
C VAL A 596 4.50 -37.79 -8.46
N GLY A 597 4.65 -37.85 -7.13
CA GLY A 597 3.56 -38.09 -6.17
C GLY A 597 3.03 -36.83 -5.50
N SER A 598 3.83 -35.77 -5.43
CA SER A 598 3.38 -34.45 -4.99
C SER A 598 4.13 -33.31 -5.66
N VAL A 599 3.45 -32.17 -5.80
CA VAL A 599 4.00 -30.92 -6.29
C VAL A 599 3.54 -29.79 -5.37
N ASP A 600 4.49 -29.22 -4.63
CA ASP A 600 4.29 -27.99 -3.88
C ASP A 600 4.78 -26.82 -4.73
N LEU A 601 3.98 -25.76 -4.81
CA LEU A 601 4.34 -24.52 -5.47
C LEU A 601 4.52 -23.43 -4.44
N VAL A 602 5.58 -22.65 -4.57
CA VAL A 602 5.72 -21.34 -3.92
C VAL A 602 6.04 -20.34 -5.01
N TYR A 603 5.33 -19.23 -5.10
CA TYR A 603 5.66 -18.17 -6.04
C TYR A 603 5.45 -16.79 -5.44
N ARG A 604 6.22 -15.82 -5.96
CA ARG A 604 6.04 -14.40 -5.68
C ARG A 604 5.60 -13.68 -6.94
N ASN A 605 4.59 -12.83 -6.83
CA ASN A 605 4.06 -12.06 -7.95
C ASN A 605 4.58 -10.60 -8.02
N SER A 606 4.17 -9.86 -9.05
CA SER A 606 4.51 -8.45 -9.28
C SER A 606 3.98 -7.49 -8.20
N TRP A 607 3.03 -7.93 -7.38
CA TRP A 607 2.53 -7.19 -6.21
C TRP A 607 3.27 -7.59 -4.91
N ASN A 608 4.36 -8.36 -5.03
CA ASN A 608 5.12 -8.96 -3.92
C ASN A 608 4.32 -9.93 -3.03
N GLU A 609 3.12 -10.37 -3.43
CA GLU A 609 2.42 -11.41 -2.69
C GLU A 609 3.16 -12.74 -2.83
N VAL A 610 3.22 -13.49 -1.74
CA VAL A 610 3.70 -14.88 -1.75
C VAL A 610 2.51 -15.82 -1.70
N ARG A 611 2.47 -16.73 -2.66
CA ARG A 611 1.41 -17.73 -2.82
C ARG A 611 2.02 -19.12 -2.74
N THR A 612 1.30 -20.04 -2.11
CA THR A 612 1.65 -21.43 -2.00
C THR A 612 0.47 -22.31 -2.39
N LEU A 613 0.76 -23.45 -3.01
CA LEU A 613 -0.23 -24.44 -3.43
C LEU A 613 0.37 -25.83 -3.26
N ASN A 614 -0.48 -26.83 -3.07
CA ASN A 614 -0.06 -28.23 -3.01
C ASN A 614 -0.99 -29.07 -3.88
N PHE A 615 -0.38 -29.96 -4.66
CA PHE A 615 -1.06 -30.96 -5.48
C PHE A 615 -0.48 -32.32 -5.14
N SER A 616 -1.35 -33.31 -4.94
CA SER A 616 -0.96 -34.67 -4.55
C SER A 616 -1.69 -35.70 -5.42
N GLY A 617 -1.04 -36.84 -5.68
CA GLY A 617 -1.57 -37.92 -6.52
C GLY A 617 -0.99 -37.92 -7.93
N GLU A 618 -1.43 -38.86 -8.77
CA GLU A 618 -0.80 -39.13 -10.08
C GLU A 618 -0.90 -37.93 -11.05
N ASN A 619 -1.97 -37.13 -10.95
CA ASN A 619 -2.20 -35.95 -11.79
C ASN A 619 -1.59 -34.66 -11.23
N SER A 620 -0.81 -34.72 -10.13
CA SER A 620 -0.33 -33.53 -9.42
C SER A 620 0.45 -32.56 -10.32
N MET A 621 1.22 -33.08 -11.27
CA MET A 621 1.98 -32.26 -12.22
C MET A 621 1.08 -31.55 -13.23
N LEU A 622 0.02 -32.21 -13.73
CA LEU A 622 -0.93 -31.58 -14.66
C LEU A 622 -1.71 -30.46 -13.98
N ASP A 623 -2.18 -30.70 -12.75
CA ASP A 623 -2.93 -29.72 -11.99
C ASP A 623 -2.05 -28.51 -11.64
N ALA A 624 -0.78 -28.75 -11.27
CA ALA A 624 0.19 -27.69 -11.04
C ALA A 624 0.45 -26.86 -12.31
N LEU A 625 0.69 -27.50 -13.46
CA LEU A 625 0.89 -26.82 -14.73
C LEU A 625 -0.31 -25.97 -15.12
N LYS A 626 -1.52 -26.55 -15.09
CA LYS A 626 -2.76 -25.85 -15.39
C LYS A 626 -2.90 -24.60 -14.53
N THR A 627 -2.65 -24.72 -13.22
CA THR A 627 -2.81 -23.62 -12.27
C THR A 627 -1.78 -22.51 -12.47
N VAL A 628 -0.51 -22.85 -12.72
CA VAL A 628 0.55 -21.84 -12.94
C VAL A 628 0.34 -21.12 -14.28
N LEU A 629 0.06 -21.88 -15.34
CA LEU A 629 -0.06 -21.34 -16.70
C LEU A 629 -1.37 -20.57 -16.90
N GLY A 630 -2.43 -20.91 -16.16
CA GLY A 630 -3.68 -20.13 -16.11
C GLY A 630 -3.50 -18.74 -15.49
N LYS A 631 -2.51 -18.58 -14.61
CA LYS A 631 -2.16 -17.31 -13.97
C LYS A 631 -1.21 -16.43 -14.79
N MET A 632 -0.72 -16.93 -15.92
CA MET A 632 0.10 -16.16 -16.85
C MET A 632 -0.79 -15.74 -18.01
N HIS A 633 -0.95 -14.43 -18.22
CA HIS A 633 -1.59 -13.91 -19.44
C HIS A 633 -0.58 -13.93 -20.60
N GLN A 634 -1.04 -13.72 -21.83
CA GLN A 634 -0.25 -14.01 -23.03
C GLN A 634 0.90 -13.00 -23.22
N ASP A 635 0.64 -11.73 -22.90
CA ASP A 635 1.62 -10.63 -22.93
C ASP A 635 2.38 -10.45 -21.61
N ALA A 636 2.30 -11.42 -20.69
CA ALA A 636 2.93 -11.31 -19.38
C ALA A 636 4.45 -11.37 -19.51
N ILE A 637 5.15 -10.64 -18.64
CA ILE A 637 6.60 -10.77 -18.53
C ILE A 637 6.93 -12.17 -18.00
N PRO A 638 7.85 -12.93 -18.64
CA PRO A 638 8.25 -14.24 -18.14
C PRO A 638 8.86 -14.14 -16.73
N PRO A 639 8.70 -15.17 -15.88
CA PRO A 639 9.29 -15.17 -14.54
C PRO A 639 10.80 -14.90 -14.58
N GLU A 640 11.29 -14.05 -13.67
CA GLU A 640 12.72 -13.75 -13.49
C GLU A 640 13.51 -15.01 -13.11
N SER A 641 12.88 -15.89 -12.33
CA SER A 641 13.45 -17.18 -11.93
C SER A 641 12.38 -18.27 -11.86
N VAL A 642 12.76 -19.47 -12.33
CA VAL A 642 12.00 -20.70 -12.20
C VAL A 642 12.93 -21.75 -11.62
N ASP A 643 12.73 -22.12 -10.36
CA ASP A 643 13.55 -23.10 -9.65
C ASP A 643 12.74 -24.38 -9.42
N VAL A 644 13.34 -25.53 -9.73
CA VAL A 644 12.73 -26.84 -9.49
C VAL A 644 13.61 -27.64 -8.55
N PHE A 645 13.04 -28.04 -7.42
CA PHE A 645 13.65 -28.87 -6.40
C PHE A 645 12.95 -30.23 -6.38
N CYS A 646 13.72 -31.29 -6.12
CA CYS A 646 13.17 -32.64 -6.01
C CYS A 646 13.65 -33.25 -4.70
N TYR A 647 12.74 -33.85 -3.94
CA TYR A 647 12.97 -34.47 -2.63
C TYR A 647 12.85 -36.00 -2.69
N SER A 648 12.85 -36.56 -3.90
CA SER A 648 12.79 -38.00 -4.10
C SER A 648 14.05 -38.68 -3.59
N LYS A 649 13.89 -39.82 -2.92
CA LYS A 649 14.97 -40.69 -2.43
C LYS A 649 15.79 -41.27 -3.58
N HIS A 650 15.14 -41.57 -4.71
CA HIS A 650 15.78 -42.11 -5.90
C HIS A 650 15.47 -41.25 -7.14
N MET A 651 16.35 -41.29 -8.15
CA MET A 651 16.21 -40.55 -9.42
C MET A 651 16.03 -39.03 -9.31
N ARG A 652 16.44 -38.44 -8.17
CA ARG A 652 16.32 -37.01 -7.86
C ARG A 652 16.70 -36.07 -9.00
N GLY A 653 17.92 -36.26 -9.55
CA GLY A 653 18.44 -35.39 -10.61
C GLY A 653 17.70 -35.51 -11.94
N LEU A 654 17.26 -36.73 -12.28
CA LEU A 654 16.48 -36.99 -13.50
C LEU A 654 15.10 -36.34 -13.41
N ILE A 655 14.37 -36.61 -12.32
CA ILE A 655 13.02 -36.05 -12.08
C ILE A 655 13.07 -34.52 -12.12
N ARG A 656 14.01 -33.92 -11.38
CA ARG A 656 14.20 -32.46 -11.35
C ARG A 656 14.39 -31.87 -12.75
N ASN A 657 15.31 -32.43 -13.53
CA ASN A 657 15.68 -31.87 -14.83
C ASN A 657 14.54 -32.02 -15.85
N LEU A 658 13.83 -33.15 -15.87
CA LEU A 658 12.70 -33.36 -16.77
C LEU A 658 11.51 -32.47 -16.42
N VAL A 659 11.20 -32.32 -15.12
CA VAL A 659 10.16 -31.38 -14.66
C VAL A 659 10.53 -29.94 -15.05
N TYR A 660 11.80 -29.54 -14.86
CA TYR A 660 12.29 -28.21 -15.27
C TYR A 660 12.13 -27.98 -16.78
N GLN A 661 12.51 -28.94 -17.61
CA GLN A 661 12.34 -28.83 -19.07
C GLN A 661 10.87 -28.71 -19.46
N LEU A 662 10.00 -29.50 -18.84
CA LEU A 662 8.57 -29.48 -19.09
C LEU A 662 7.94 -28.12 -18.73
N ILE A 663 8.23 -27.58 -17.54
CA ILE A 663 7.68 -26.28 -17.12
C ILE A 663 8.21 -25.15 -18.01
N ALA A 664 9.50 -25.15 -18.35
CA ALA A 664 10.09 -24.13 -19.22
C ALA A 664 9.46 -24.14 -20.61
N GLU A 665 9.27 -25.31 -21.20
CA GLU A 665 8.60 -25.48 -22.50
C GLU A 665 7.15 -24.98 -22.43
N CYS A 666 6.41 -25.33 -21.37
CA CYS A 666 5.02 -24.91 -21.22
C CYS A 666 4.88 -23.38 -21.01
N ILE A 667 5.77 -22.75 -20.24
CA ILE A 667 5.80 -21.29 -20.07
C ILE A 667 6.10 -20.63 -21.42
N GLU A 668 7.10 -21.12 -22.16
CA GLU A 668 7.42 -20.59 -23.49
C GLU A 668 6.25 -20.72 -24.47
N MET A 669 5.54 -21.86 -24.46
CA MET A 669 4.34 -22.06 -25.29
C MET A 669 3.20 -21.11 -24.91
N ARG A 670 3.03 -20.80 -23.62
CA ARG A 670 1.98 -19.93 -23.08
C ARG A 670 2.20 -18.45 -23.41
N LEU A 671 3.45 -17.98 -23.38
CA LEU A 671 3.82 -16.57 -23.53
C LEU A 671 4.14 -16.16 -24.98
N LYS A 672 4.40 -17.10 -25.89
CA LYS A 672 4.63 -16.76 -27.30
C LYS A 672 3.34 -16.20 -27.94
N PRO A 673 3.38 -15.11 -28.73
CA PRO A 673 2.23 -14.61 -29.48
C PRO A 673 1.66 -15.69 -30.41
N ILE A 674 0.34 -15.78 -30.56
CA ILE A 674 -0.29 -16.76 -31.47
C ILE A 674 -0.10 -16.27 -32.92
N GLU A 675 0.64 -17.03 -33.74
CA GLU A 675 0.71 -16.79 -35.18
C GLU A 675 -0.65 -17.12 -35.82
N GLN A 676 -1.23 -16.20 -36.60
CA GLN A 676 -2.56 -16.34 -37.23
C GLN A 676 -2.70 -17.60 -38.11
N GLU A 677 -1.59 -18.15 -38.63
CA GLU A 677 -1.61 -19.28 -39.57
C GLU A 677 -1.38 -20.66 -38.95
N LYS A 678 -0.94 -20.77 -37.68
CA LYS A 678 -0.66 -22.08 -37.03
C LYS A 678 -1.71 -22.41 -35.98
N ARG A 679 -2.32 -23.60 -36.16
CA ARG A 679 -3.33 -24.22 -35.30
C ARG A 679 -2.95 -24.18 -33.80
N ARG A 680 -3.98 -24.11 -32.95
CA ARG A 680 -3.90 -24.11 -31.46
C ARG A 680 -2.72 -24.94 -30.94
N ARG A 681 -1.89 -24.33 -30.09
CA ARG A 681 -0.73 -25.00 -29.46
C ARG A 681 -1.23 -25.94 -28.38
N PHE A 682 -0.73 -27.16 -28.41
CA PHE A 682 -1.00 -28.12 -27.34
C PHE A 682 0.26 -28.93 -27.04
N LYS A 683 0.33 -29.45 -25.82
CA LYS A 683 1.37 -30.37 -25.36
C LYS A 683 0.70 -31.64 -24.84
N ALA A 684 1.05 -32.77 -25.43
CA ALA A 684 0.62 -34.07 -24.92
C ALA A 684 1.60 -34.55 -23.83
N ILE A 685 1.05 -35.02 -22.72
CA ILE A 685 1.79 -35.63 -21.60
C ILE A 685 1.14 -36.98 -21.30
N CYS A 686 1.94 -38.04 -21.30
CA CYS A 686 1.49 -39.35 -20.83
C CYS A 686 1.70 -39.41 -19.32
N ILE A 687 0.66 -39.73 -18.56
CA ILE A 687 0.74 -40.00 -17.11
C ILE A 687 0.13 -41.37 -16.87
N GLY A 688 0.96 -42.29 -16.41
CA GLY A 688 0.61 -43.69 -16.33
C GLY A 688 0.18 -44.26 -17.68
N ASP A 689 -1.04 -44.81 -17.75
CA ASP A 689 -1.66 -45.33 -18.97
C ASP A 689 -2.49 -44.29 -19.73
N GLN A 690 -2.56 -43.05 -19.25
CA GLN A 690 -3.45 -42.01 -19.78
C GLN A 690 -2.66 -40.89 -20.44
N THR A 691 -3.00 -40.58 -21.70
CA THR A 691 -2.48 -39.39 -22.38
C THR A 691 -3.39 -38.19 -22.11
N HIS A 692 -2.79 -37.09 -21.66
CA HIS A 692 -3.47 -35.82 -21.42
C HIS A 692 -2.94 -34.76 -22.39
N GLY A 693 -3.82 -33.93 -22.93
CA GLY A 693 -3.49 -32.76 -23.73
C GLY A 693 -3.64 -31.48 -22.91
N LEU A 694 -2.56 -30.72 -22.76
CA LEU A 694 -2.59 -29.33 -22.32
C LEU A 694 -2.81 -28.44 -23.53
N PHE A 695 -3.93 -27.74 -23.59
CA PHE A 695 -4.26 -26.81 -24.67
C PHE A 695 -4.01 -25.38 -24.20
N PHE A 696 -3.16 -24.66 -24.93
CA PHE A 696 -2.84 -23.27 -24.67
C PHE A 696 -3.83 -22.40 -25.45
N GLU A 697 -4.91 -22.04 -24.77
CA GLU A 697 -5.96 -21.19 -25.31
C GLU A 697 -5.62 -19.71 -25.07
N ARG A 698 -6.40 -18.80 -25.67
CA ARG A 698 -6.16 -17.34 -25.50
C ARG A 698 -6.34 -16.91 -24.05
N ARG A 699 -7.42 -17.38 -23.40
CA ARG A 699 -7.84 -16.99 -22.04
C ARG A 699 -7.30 -17.85 -20.90
N GLY A 700 -6.51 -18.88 -21.20
CA GLY A 700 -6.02 -19.79 -20.17
C GLY A 700 -5.52 -21.13 -20.72
N VAL A 701 -5.36 -22.10 -19.83
CA VAL A 701 -4.92 -23.45 -20.16
C VAL A 701 -5.98 -24.47 -19.76
N SER A 702 -6.42 -25.28 -20.73
CA SER A 702 -7.34 -26.39 -20.50
C SER A 702 -6.61 -27.72 -20.57
N VAL A 703 -7.06 -28.69 -19.75
CA VAL A 703 -6.53 -30.05 -19.72
C VAL A 703 -7.65 -30.99 -20.14
N GLN A 704 -7.39 -31.82 -21.15
CA GLN A 704 -8.34 -32.84 -21.60
C GLN A 704 -7.65 -34.19 -21.68
N LYS A 705 -8.36 -35.24 -21.25
CA LYS A 705 -7.91 -36.62 -21.40
C LYS A 705 -8.14 -37.08 -22.84
N LEU A 706 -7.13 -37.70 -23.44
CA LEU A 706 -7.13 -38.18 -24.82
C LEU A 706 -7.32 -39.70 -24.80
N GLU A 707 -8.57 -40.16 -24.92
CA GLU A 707 -8.89 -41.59 -24.78
C GLU A 707 -8.63 -42.41 -26.07
N ASN A 708 -8.75 -41.81 -27.26
CA ASN A 708 -8.47 -42.47 -28.54
C ASN A 708 -7.85 -41.53 -29.60
N SER A 709 -7.22 -42.09 -30.65
CA SER A 709 -6.71 -41.31 -31.79
C SER A 709 -7.80 -40.52 -32.52
N VAL A 710 -9.03 -41.02 -32.54
CA VAL A 710 -10.20 -40.31 -33.06
C VAL A 710 -10.56 -39.12 -32.17
N ASP A 711 -10.54 -39.27 -30.84
CA ASP A 711 -10.77 -38.16 -29.91
C ASP A 711 -9.66 -37.11 -29.98
N PHE A 712 -8.41 -37.53 -30.22
CA PHE A 712 -7.27 -36.65 -30.48
C PHE A 712 -7.47 -35.82 -31.76
N TYR A 713 -7.79 -36.46 -32.89
CA TYR A 713 -8.11 -35.75 -34.12
C TYR A 713 -9.40 -34.93 -34.00
N SER A 714 -10.38 -35.37 -33.22
CA SER A 714 -11.60 -34.61 -32.93
C SER A 714 -11.30 -33.39 -32.05
N CYS A 715 -10.56 -33.45 -30.95
CA CYS A 715 -10.25 -32.24 -30.15
C CYS A 715 -9.44 -31.21 -30.95
N ILE A 716 -8.59 -31.67 -31.87
CA ILE A 716 -7.84 -30.84 -32.83
C ILE A 716 -8.71 -30.33 -34.00
N SER A 717 -9.80 -31.02 -34.37
CA SER A 717 -10.64 -30.68 -35.55
C SER A 717 -12.08 -30.21 -35.25
N THR A 718 -12.74 -30.72 -34.22
CA THR A 718 -14.10 -30.43 -33.72
C THR A 718 -14.22 -29.05 -33.07
N ASN A 719 -13.10 -28.42 -32.68
CA ASN A 719 -13.09 -27.00 -32.31
C ASN A 719 -13.33 -26.04 -33.50
N LYS A 720 -13.60 -26.56 -34.71
CA LYS A 720 -14.16 -25.80 -35.84
C LYS A 720 -15.62 -25.37 -35.65
N LEU A 721 -16.35 -25.90 -34.67
CA LEU A 721 -17.80 -25.67 -34.52
C LEU A 721 -18.28 -25.24 -33.12
N THR A 722 -17.45 -25.33 -32.08
CA THR A 722 -17.85 -24.97 -30.71
C THR A 722 -16.83 -24.05 -30.06
N GLY A 723 -16.75 -22.83 -30.58
CA GLY A 723 -16.34 -21.66 -29.81
C GLY A 723 -17.55 -21.00 -29.17
N THR A 724 -18.49 -21.78 -28.62
CA THR A 724 -19.67 -21.22 -27.96
C THR A 724 -19.30 -20.84 -26.53
N PRO A 725 -19.25 -19.54 -26.17
CA PRO A 725 -19.59 -19.18 -24.81
C PRO A 725 -21.03 -19.68 -24.59
N ASN A 726 -21.36 -20.11 -23.39
CA ASN A 726 -22.77 -20.14 -23.00
C ASN A 726 -23.25 -18.69 -22.95
N VAL A 727 -23.57 -18.14 -24.12
CA VAL A 727 -24.30 -16.90 -24.30
C VAL A 727 -25.65 -17.13 -23.66
N VAL A 728 -25.92 -16.41 -22.59
CA VAL A 728 -27.28 -16.23 -22.10
C VAL A 728 -28.05 -15.52 -23.22
N MET A 729 -28.79 -16.32 -23.99
CA MET A 729 -29.76 -15.96 -25.04
C MET A 729 -29.57 -14.61 -25.77
N GLY A 730 -28.98 -14.66 -26.97
CA GLY A 730 -29.07 -13.59 -27.97
C GLY A 730 -28.24 -13.84 -29.23
N LYS A 731 -28.91 -14.19 -30.35
CA LYS A 731 -28.51 -14.17 -31.78
C LYS A 731 -27.04 -14.44 -32.20
N MET A 732 -26.88 -15.48 -33.05
CA MET A 732 -25.68 -16.05 -33.69
C MET A 732 -24.78 -15.14 -34.58
N ASP A 733 -24.90 -13.81 -34.57
CA ASP A 733 -24.21 -12.90 -35.50
C ASP A 733 -23.38 -11.79 -34.81
N GLU A 734 -22.93 -12.02 -33.56
CA GLU A 734 -22.15 -11.02 -32.82
C GLU A 734 -20.62 -11.13 -33.06
N PRO A 735 -19.93 -10.07 -33.52
CA PRO A 735 -18.47 -10.03 -33.62
C PRO A 735 -17.78 -10.31 -32.28
N HIS A 736 -16.70 -11.07 -32.36
CA HIS A 736 -15.90 -11.48 -31.21
C HIS A 736 -15.24 -10.26 -30.53
N PRO A 737 -14.95 -10.33 -29.22
CA PRO A 737 -14.20 -9.27 -28.54
C PRO A 737 -12.82 -9.06 -29.20
N PRO A 738 -12.25 -7.84 -29.13
CA PRO A 738 -10.89 -7.57 -29.60
C PRO A 738 -9.89 -8.56 -29.00
N GLU A 739 -8.94 -9.04 -29.82
CA GLU A 739 -7.99 -10.08 -29.39
C GLU A 739 -7.18 -9.67 -28.15
N ILE A 740 -6.98 -8.36 -27.97
CA ILE A 740 -6.24 -7.79 -26.85
C ILE A 740 -6.94 -8.00 -25.50
N VAL A 741 -8.28 -8.11 -25.46
CA VAL A 741 -9.03 -8.42 -24.24
C VAL A 741 -8.68 -9.83 -23.76
N ASP A 742 -8.61 -10.79 -24.69
CA ASP A 742 -8.25 -12.16 -24.35
C ASP A 742 -6.78 -12.27 -23.92
N ALA A 743 -5.88 -11.48 -24.51
CA ALA A 743 -4.45 -11.48 -24.19
C ALA A 743 -4.14 -10.92 -22.79
N TYR A 744 -5.01 -10.04 -22.28
CA TYR A 744 -4.92 -9.38 -20.97
C TYR A 744 -5.73 -10.07 -19.85
N ALA A 745 -6.43 -11.16 -20.17
CA ALA A 745 -7.26 -11.92 -19.24
C ALA A 745 -6.41 -12.56 -18.13
N SER A 746 -6.80 -12.38 -16.87
CA SER A 746 -6.09 -12.89 -15.70
C SER A 746 -7.04 -13.54 -14.69
N GLU A 747 -6.88 -14.85 -14.50
CA GLU A 747 -7.73 -15.63 -13.61
C GLU A 747 -7.62 -15.16 -12.14
N GLY A 748 -8.78 -14.95 -11.50
CA GLY A 748 -8.92 -14.47 -10.12
C GLY A 748 -9.22 -12.97 -10.00
N LEU A 749 -9.31 -12.24 -11.11
CA LEU A 749 -9.62 -10.81 -11.14
C LEU A 749 -10.92 -10.56 -11.90
N ILE A 750 -11.60 -9.46 -11.57
CA ILE A 750 -12.75 -8.97 -12.33
C ILE A 750 -12.25 -7.80 -13.17
N GLN A 751 -12.34 -7.89 -14.50
CA GLN A 751 -11.73 -6.91 -15.41
C GLN A 751 -12.77 -6.34 -16.37
N PHE A 752 -12.82 -5.01 -16.50
CA PHE A 752 -13.68 -4.25 -17.39
C PHE A 752 -12.79 -3.55 -18.42
N PHE A 753 -13.10 -3.73 -19.70
CA PHE A 753 -12.40 -3.07 -20.80
C PHE A 753 -13.38 -2.18 -21.57
N PHE A 754 -13.04 -0.91 -21.69
CA PHE A 754 -13.79 0.09 -22.45
C PHE A 754 -13.15 0.31 -23.81
N GLU A 755 -13.95 0.31 -24.86
CA GLU A 755 -13.51 0.61 -26.23
C GLU A 755 -14.41 1.70 -26.82
N ASP A 756 -13.83 2.81 -27.25
CA ASP A 756 -14.59 3.89 -27.88
C ASP A 756 -15.06 3.52 -29.28
N CYS A 757 -16.30 3.90 -29.59
CA CYS A 757 -16.95 3.72 -30.89
C CYS A 757 -17.53 5.06 -31.37
N GLU A 758 -17.92 5.13 -32.65
CA GLU A 758 -18.52 6.36 -33.22
C GLU A 758 -19.79 6.80 -32.46
N ASP A 759 -20.61 5.84 -32.01
CA ASP A 759 -21.88 6.05 -31.29
C ASP A 759 -21.83 5.57 -29.82
N GLY A 760 -20.79 5.95 -29.07
CA GLY A 760 -20.66 5.62 -27.63
C GLY A 760 -19.45 4.74 -27.34
N TYR A 761 -19.61 3.70 -26.52
CA TYR A 761 -18.53 2.77 -26.20
C TYR A 761 -19.02 1.32 -26.02
N ASN A 762 -18.12 0.37 -26.19
CA ASN A 762 -18.33 -1.04 -25.86
C ASN A 762 -17.68 -1.36 -24.50
N ILE A 763 -18.23 -2.35 -23.80
CA ILE A 763 -17.72 -2.88 -22.54
C ILE A 763 -17.52 -4.39 -22.70
N TYR A 764 -16.32 -4.84 -22.37
CA TYR A 764 -15.99 -6.26 -22.23
C TYR A 764 -15.69 -6.55 -20.76
N ILE A 765 -16.44 -7.46 -20.14
CA ILE A 765 -16.28 -7.81 -18.73
C ILE A 765 -15.75 -9.24 -18.64
N LEU A 766 -14.63 -9.44 -17.93
CA LEU A 766 -14.12 -10.75 -17.56
C LEU A 766 -14.39 -10.99 -16.06
N ASP A 767 -15.01 -12.12 -15.73
CA ASP A 767 -15.17 -12.57 -14.35
C ASP A 767 -13.89 -13.24 -13.80
N GLU A 768 -13.91 -13.64 -12.52
CA GLU A 768 -12.76 -14.27 -11.85
C GLU A 768 -12.32 -15.59 -12.51
N THR A 769 -13.15 -16.18 -13.38
CA THR A 769 -12.86 -17.40 -14.15
C THR A 769 -12.60 -17.12 -15.63
N ASN A 770 -12.38 -15.86 -16.01
CA ASN A 770 -12.21 -15.36 -17.37
C ASN A 770 -13.41 -15.63 -18.31
N ARG A 771 -14.63 -15.74 -17.77
CA ARG A 771 -15.86 -15.74 -18.59
C ARG A 771 -16.16 -14.32 -19.03
N ILE A 772 -16.56 -14.17 -20.30
CA ILE A 772 -16.80 -12.85 -20.89
C ILE A 772 -18.29 -12.52 -20.92
N GLU A 773 -18.61 -11.29 -20.53
CA GLU A 773 -19.86 -10.61 -20.85
C GLU A 773 -19.57 -9.39 -21.72
N MET A 774 -20.45 -9.11 -22.69
CA MET A 774 -20.25 -8.05 -23.66
C MET A 774 -21.47 -7.14 -23.70
N TYR A 775 -21.23 -5.83 -23.65
CA TYR A 775 -22.25 -4.79 -23.80
C TYR A 775 -21.77 -3.81 -24.88
N ARG A 776 -22.60 -3.53 -25.88
CA ARG A 776 -22.23 -2.67 -27.02
C ARG A 776 -23.11 -1.44 -27.11
N GLN A 777 -22.57 -0.40 -27.77
CA GLN A 777 -23.26 0.86 -28.00
C GLN A 777 -23.83 1.43 -26.69
N CYS A 778 -23.05 1.33 -25.62
CA CYS A 778 -23.41 1.91 -24.34
C CYS A 778 -23.40 3.43 -24.48
N SER A 779 -24.52 4.05 -24.14
CA SER A 779 -24.68 5.50 -24.06
C SER A 779 -24.53 5.95 -22.61
N GLY A 780 -23.80 7.04 -22.36
CA GLY A 780 -23.63 7.63 -21.03
C GLY A 780 -22.17 7.98 -20.76
N ASP A 781 -21.89 8.42 -19.54
CA ASP A 781 -20.52 8.68 -19.10
C ASP A 781 -19.86 7.40 -18.58
N LYS A 782 -18.65 7.09 -19.07
CA LYS A 782 -17.86 5.96 -18.58
C LYS A 782 -17.54 6.13 -17.10
N ASP A 783 -17.26 7.36 -16.66
CA ASP A 783 -16.95 7.64 -15.25
C ASP A 783 -18.14 7.27 -14.35
N GLU A 784 -19.37 7.69 -14.70
CA GLU A 784 -20.59 7.32 -13.97
C GLU A 784 -20.78 5.80 -13.87
N MET A 785 -20.50 5.07 -14.95
CA MET A 785 -20.59 3.61 -14.95
C MET A 785 -19.56 2.98 -14.01
N VAL A 786 -18.29 3.39 -14.10
CA VAL A 786 -17.21 2.92 -13.23
C VAL A 786 -17.54 3.17 -11.77
N HIS A 787 -18.07 4.35 -11.45
CA HIS A 787 -18.56 4.69 -10.11
C HIS A 787 -19.73 3.78 -9.68
N GLY A 788 -20.68 3.49 -10.58
CA GLY A 788 -21.80 2.59 -10.34
C GLY A 788 -21.36 1.15 -10.03
N VAL A 789 -20.40 0.62 -10.78
CA VAL A 789 -19.83 -0.73 -10.57
C VAL A 789 -19.09 -0.78 -9.24
N ASN A 790 -18.21 0.18 -8.95
CA ASN A 790 -17.51 0.25 -7.66
C ASN A 790 -18.49 0.35 -6.48
N ARG A 791 -19.59 1.09 -6.64
CA ARG A 791 -20.67 1.15 -5.65
C ARG A 791 -21.34 -0.21 -5.45
N PHE A 792 -21.62 -0.95 -6.52
CA PHE A 792 -22.21 -2.28 -6.42
C PHE A 792 -21.31 -3.25 -5.65
N TYR A 793 -20.03 -3.37 -6.03
CA TYR A 793 -19.10 -4.31 -5.42
C TYR A 793 -18.78 -4.00 -3.96
N THR A 794 -18.73 -2.72 -3.60
CA THR A 794 -18.64 -2.36 -2.18
C THR A 794 -19.95 -2.63 -1.43
N SER A 795 -21.12 -2.62 -2.09
CA SER A 795 -22.46 -2.71 -1.45
C SER A 795 -22.98 -4.12 -1.21
N SER A 796 -22.63 -5.08 -2.08
CA SER A 796 -23.13 -6.46 -2.03
C SER A 796 -22.65 -7.24 -0.79
N GLN A 797 -21.70 -6.69 -0.03
CA GLN A 797 -21.19 -7.25 1.23
C GLN A 797 -22.16 -7.14 2.41
N ASP A 798 -23.21 -6.29 2.35
CA ASP A 798 -24.22 -6.23 3.43
C ASP A 798 -25.30 -7.33 3.30
N ARG A 799 -25.38 -8.05 2.17
CA ARG A 799 -26.44 -9.06 1.92
C ARG A 799 -26.05 -10.51 2.28
N PHE A 800 -24.75 -10.80 2.44
CA PHE A 800 -24.28 -12.15 2.79
C PHE A 800 -23.74 -12.22 4.22
N SER A 801 -24.65 -12.48 5.16
CA SER A 801 -24.44 -13.03 6.50
C SER A 801 -23.77 -12.14 7.57
N TYR A 802 -24.42 -12.08 8.73
CA TYR A 802 -23.91 -11.59 10.02
C TYR A 802 -22.69 -12.36 10.57
N SER A 803 -22.06 -13.23 9.77
CA SER A 803 -21.04 -14.21 10.21
C SER A 803 -19.71 -14.16 9.45
N ALA A 804 -19.49 -13.22 8.52
CA ALA A 804 -18.21 -13.07 7.85
C ALA A 804 -17.64 -11.65 8.03
N ASN A 805 -16.64 -11.53 8.91
CA ASN A 805 -15.85 -10.30 9.14
C ASN A 805 -14.90 -9.92 7.99
N PHE A 806 -15.13 -10.38 6.76
CA PHE A 806 -14.19 -10.21 5.65
C PHE A 806 -14.63 -9.10 4.69
N ILE A 807 -13.81 -8.05 4.61
CA ILE A 807 -13.87 -7.06 3.53
C ILE A 807 -13.12 -7.65 2.35
N ASN A 808 -13.79 -7.86 1.22
CA ASN A 808 -13.14 -8.29 -0.03
C ASN A 808 -12.52 -7.08 -0.73
N PHE A 809 -11.20 -7.06 -0.84
CA PHE A 809 -10.44 -6.03 -1.56
C PHE A 809 -10.25 -6.35 -3.06
N ASN A 810 -10.79 -7.45 -3.58
CA ASN A 810 -10.84 -7.78 -5.01
C ASN A 810 -11.88 -6.91 -5.74
N LEU A 811 -11.66 -5.60 -5.75
CA LEU A 811 -12.51 -4.67 -6.50
C LEU A 811 -12.28 -4.83 -8.01
N PRO A 812 -13.31 -4.56 -8.84
CA PRO A 812 -13.19 -4.59 -10.29
C PRO A 812 -12.08 -3.68 -10.82
N GLN A 813 -11.44 -4.12 -11.89
CA GLN A 813 -10.35 -3.45 -12.56
C GLN A 813 -10.84 -2.84 -13.86
N PHE A 814 -10.48 -1.58 -14.13
CA PHE A 814 -10.99 -0.85 -15.29
C PHE A 814 -9.84 -0.49 -16.23
N TYR A 815 -10.06 -0.77 -17.50
CA TYR A 815 -9.10 -0.61 -18.58
C TYR A 815 -9.74 0.06 -19.79
N GLU A 816 -8.93 0.75 -20.58
CA GLU A 816 -9.31 1.37 -21.84
C GLU A 816 -8.49 0.80 -22.99
N ILE A 817 -9.16 0.50 -24.09
CA ILE A 817 -8.57 0.01 -25.33
C ILE A 817 -8.35 1.21 -26.24
N VAL A 818 -7.07 1.55 -26.46
CA VAL A 818 -6.66 2.71 -27.26
C VAL A 818 -5.98 2.22 -28.54
N HIS A 819 -6.26 2.89 -29.65
CA HIS A 819 -5.55 2.67 -30.92
C HIS A 819 -4.32 3.57 -30.95
N THR A 820 -3.14 2.99 -31.20
CA THR A 820 -1.90 3.76 -31.40
C THR A 820 -1.88 4.43 -32.78
N ASP A 821 -1.01 5.42 -32.97
CA ASP A 821 -0.78 6.07 -34.28
C ASP A 821 -0.37 5.08 -35.39
N SER A 822 0.17 3.92 -35.01
CA SER A 822 0.52 2.80 -35.90
C SER A 822 -0.65 1.87 -36.24
N GLY A 823 -1.83 2.08 -35.65
CA GLY A 823 -3.01 1.23 -35.82
C GLY A 823 -3.03 -0.04 -34.95
N GLU A 824 -2.09 -0.20 -34.01
CA GLU A 824 -2.10 -1.31 -33.05
C GLU A 824 -3.00 -1.00 -31.85
N LEU A 825 -3.73 -2.00 -31.36
CA LEU A 825 -4.52 -1.88 -30.14
C LEU A 825 -3.60 -1.97 -28.92
N ARG A 826 -3.86 -1.15 -27.90
CA ARG A 826 -3.18 -1.21 -26.61
C ARG A 826 -4.17 -1.05 -25.45
N VAL A 827 -3.98 -1.85 -24.41
CA VAL A 827 -4.72 -1.71 -23.15
C VAL A 827 -3.99 -0.75 -22.22
N MET A 828 -4.70 0.26 -21.72
CA MET A 828 -4.23 1.21 -20.71
C MET A 828 -5.17 1.19 -19.48
N PRO A 829 -4.69 1.49 -18.27
CA PRO A 829 -5.57 1.71 -17.12
C PRO A 829 -6.56 2.85 -17.42
N PHE A 830 -7.83 2.68 -17.05
CA PHE A 830 -8.85 3.70 -17.26
C PHE A 830 -8.54 4.96 -16.43
N LYS A 831 -8.59 6.15 -17.06
CA LYS A 831 -8.34 7.45 -16.41
C LYS A 831 -9.51 8.39 -16.62
N SER A 832 -10.02 8.93 -15.52
CA SER A 832 -11.10 9.92 -15.57
C SER A 832 -10.65 11.19 -16.29
N GLY A 833 -11.49 11.70 -17.19
CA GLY A 833 -11.25 12.93 -17.96
C GLY A 833 -10.32 12.82 -19.18
N GLN A 834 -9.80 11.64 -19.52
CA GLN A 834 -9.10 11.43 -20.81
C GLN A 834 -10.07 10.90 -21.87
N GLN A 835 -10.90 11.78 -22.45
CA GLN A 835 -11.49 11.46 -23.75
C GLN A 835 -10.38 11.55 -24.80
N ALA A 836 -9.95 10.40 -25.35
CA ALA A 836 -9.08 10.41 -26.51
C ALA A 836 -9.77 11.24 -27.63
N PRO A 837 -9.04 12.12 -28.34
CA PRO A 837 -9.63 12.90 -29.42
C PRO A 837 -10.22 11.95 -30.46
N ARG A 838 -11.52 12.10 -30.73
CA ARG A 838 -12.22 11.36 -31.80
C ARG A 838 -11.39 11.45 -33.08
N SER A 839 -10.85 10.34 -33.54
CA SER A 839 -10.15 10.28 -34.82
C SER A 839 -11.12 10.66 -35.94
N PRO A 840 -10.81 11.67 -36.77
CA PRO A 840 -11.64 11.97 -37.92
C PRO A 840 -11.48 10.86 -38.95
N THR A 841 -12.52 10.03 -39.06
CA THR A 841 -12.94 9.19 -40.19
C THR A 841 -11.86 8.84 -41.23
N GLY A 842 -11.51 7.56 -41.29
CA GLY A 842 -10.76 6.97 -42.40
C GLY A 842 -11.52 7.15 -43.73
N VAL A 843 -10.90 7.89 -44.65
CA VAL A 843 -11.30 7.90 -46.06
C VAL A 843 -10.96 6.53 -46.66
N ASN A 844 -12.00 5.82 -47.04
CA ASN A 844 -12.00 4.53 -47.72
C ASN A 844 -11.08 4.56 -48.98
N PRO A 845 -9.92 3.85 -49.01
CA PRO A 845 -9.01 3.90 -50.14
C PRO A 845 -9.40 2.89 -51.23
N GLN A 846 -10.65 2.93 -51.70
CA GLN A 846 -11.10 2.13 -52.87
C GLN A 846 -12.06 2.85 -53.82
N ALA A 847 -12.28 4.16 -53.67
CA ALA A 847 -13.15 4.94 -54.56
C ALA A 847 -12.44 6.18 -55.16
N SER A 848 -11.33 5.98 -55.86
CA SER A 848 -10.69 7.04 -56.67
C SER A 848 -9.94 6.48 -57.87
N LYS A 849 -10.61 5.62 -58.64
CA LYS A 849 -10.33 5.40 -60.06
C LYS A 849 -11.66 5.39 -60.79
N ILE A 850 -12.05 6.55 -61.32
CA ILE A 850 -12.94 6.81 -62.47
C ILE A 850 -13.37 8.28 -62.33
N SER A 851 -12.63 9.21 -62.95
CA SER A 851 -13.14 10.43 -63.62
C SER A 851 -11.99 11.40 -63.98
N LEU A 852 -11.09 10.99 -64.87
CA LEU A 852 -10.19 11.93 -65.56
C LEU A 852 -10.12 11.58 -67.04
N LEU A 853 -11.29 11.64 -67.69
CA LEU A 853 -11.46 11.68 -69.13
C LEU A 853 -12.72 12.49 -69.46
N SER A 854 -12.64 13.82 -69.36
CA SER A 854 -13.42 14.72 -70.24
C SER A 854 -12.88 16.16 -70.21
N ARG A 855 -12.25 16.53 -71.33
CA ARG A 855 -12.28 17.81 -72.07
C ARG A 855 -11.93 19.11 -71.31
N GLN A 856 -10.82 19.76 -71.64
CA GLN A 856 -10.67 20.68 -72.78
C GLN A 856 -11.78 21.75 -72.86
N SER A 857 -11.50 22.91 -72.26
CA SER A 857 -11.67 24.25 -72.83
C SER A 857 -11.15 25.29 -71.84
#